data_AF-A0A1Q6RRJ0-F1
#
_entry.id   AF-A0A1Q6RRJ0-F1
#
_cell.length_a   1.000
_cell.length_b   1.000
_cell.length_c   1.000
_cell.angle_alpha   90.00
_cell.angle_beta   90.00
_cell.angle_gamma   90.00
#
_symmetry.space_group_name_H-M   'P 1'
#
loop_
_entity.id
_entity.type
_entity.pdbx_description
1 polymer ?
#
loop_
_entity_poly.entity_id
_entity_poly.type
_entity_poly.pdbx_seq_one_letter_code
_entity_poly.pdbx_strand_id
1 'polypeptide(L)'
;MKWQRRLNIGLTIALTTAFILLGIFSFRQSYCRTFECLIDLYGGFKYYFCVLFDLPTEGLPSVTDYSKIMQWAVLLPSDFDSFKVKATTYFSMLFSKENFLSWLSAVGLKASVWAKVLTILLPCIIVLIIVIKRLYASGNTKHNVDTIPLRVFKKISAVTYQPTKRFICCYIDFLREHSWIWISWAVMWAFHLNIASVVIEFFAYYFFFAVSFRADTIYTQFVKLARDLQPFFRFFPWWSLLIICYVLFERWRKKVALNKLRKCEAKNCGFINALPIVSMTCGSMGKRKTTMITDMALSQEVMFRQKAFDILQKADMKFPYFPWICFEKELASCIEYKTVYNLATVKEWVNLKRSRYEKHGNALWQLYGYDCQRYGLTYNDALKISELFDVLETYAQAFFIYALETSLIVANYSIRTDNQILTEDNFPLWALDFFTDGQRQSRHSHILDFDVLRLGKKILENNPKAGSFEFGVVAITEIGKERGNNLELKEVKKKNDETNQKNDLFNSWLKMCRHSATVDNFPFIKVFTDEQRPESWGADARDLCDIVNIVSAGDTKLALPFYTIEDMASEIAFNRFIALYYDFRYRRGDNTLLVHVLKSITAWLWKRNARIYNKYGYSIVKVEKERGTMDGKAENKKYFLMNYKIYRNRFTTDCFSDYFNDLASKTSVGLMDYIEYTTEKASVSELKAQNSYFINGLYRDEEV
;
A
#
# COMPACT_ATOMS: atom_id res chain seq x y z
N MET A 1 31.36 -16.28 -7.93
CA MET A 1 31.17 -14.81 -7.98
C MET A 1 32.12 -14.08 -8.94
N LYS A 2 33.46 -14.16 -8.82
CA LYS A 2 34.39 -13.39 -9.69
C LYS A 2 34.24 -13.67 -11.20
N TRP A 3 34.00 -14.92 -11.59
CA TRP A 3 33.84 -15.31 -13.01
C TRP A 3 32.54 -14.77 -13.64
N GLN A 4 31.42 -14.85 -12.92
CA GLN A 4 30.14 -14.28 -13.36
C GLN A 4 30.20 -12.76 -13.51
N ARG A 5 30.89 -12.07 -12.59
CA ARG A 5 31.10 -10.62 -12.70
C ARG A 5 31.89 -10.25 -13.96
N ARG A 6 32.95 -11.01 -14.29
CA ARG A 6 33.73 -10.81 -15.53
C ARG A 6 32.89 -11.05 -16.79
N LEU A 7 32.06 -12.09 -16.81
CA LEU A 7 31.14 -12.35 -17.92
C LEU A 7 30.11 -11.23 -18.10
N ASN A 8 29.50 -10.74 -17.02
CA ASN A 8 28.55 -9.63 -17.07
C ASN A 8 29.21 -8.34 -17.59
N ILE A 9 30.44 -8.05 -17.16
CA ILE A 9 31.22 -6.91 -17.66
C ILE A 9 31.52 -7.08 -19.15
N GLY A 10 32.01 -8.25 -19.57
CA GLY A 10 32.30 -8.54 -20.99
C GLY A 10 31.07 -8.41 -21.88
N LEU A 11 29.92 -8.94 -21.45
CA LEU A 11 28.65 -8.79 -22.15
C LEU A 11 28.22 -7.33 -22.26
N THR A 12 28.39 -6.55 -21.20
CA THR A 12 28.05 -5.12 -21.17
C THR A 12 28.92 -4.32 -22.13
N ILE A 13 30.21 -4.59 -22.19
CA ILE A 13 31.13 -3.96 -23.15
C ILE A 13 30.70 -4.31 -24.57
N ALA A 14 30.47 -5.60 -24.87
CA ALA A 14 30.05 -6.04 -26.19
C ALA A 14 28.74 -5.37 -26.65
N LEU A 15 27.73 -5.30 -25.76
CA LEU A 15 26.46 -4.63 -26.05
C LEU A 15 26.64 -3.11 -26.25
N THR A 16 27.45 -2.46 -25.42
CA THR A 16 27.71 -1.02 -25.55
C THR A 16 28.39 -0.71 -26.88
N THR A 17 29.40 -1.49 -27.26
CA THR A 17 30.07 -1.35 -28.57
C THR A 17 29.08 -1.57 -29.71
N ALA A 18 28.22 -2.58 -29.62
CA ALA A 18 27.19 -2.81 -30.64
C ALA A 18 26.21 -1.63 -30.78
N PHE A 19 25.77 -1.03 -29.66
CA PHE A 19 24.90 0.15 -29.70
C PHE A 19 25.60 1.36 -30.32
N ILE A 20 26.87 1.62 -29.98
CA ILE A 20 27.65 2.70 -30.60
C ILE A 20 27.78 2.49 -32.11
N LEU A 21 28.10 1.27 -32.55
CA LEU A 21 28.22 0.93 -33.97
C LEU A 21 26.87 1.11 -34.70
N LEU A 22 25.76 0.70 -34.10
CA LEU A 22 24.41 0.95 -34.65
C LEU A 22 24.14 2.45 -34.80
N GLY A 23 24.54 3.25 -33.81
CA GLY A 23 24.49 4.72 -33.87
C GLY A 23 25.19 5.30 -35.09
N ILE A 24 26.43 4.86 -35.32
CA ILE A 24 27.30 5.36 -36.40
C ILE A 24 26.77 4.93 -37.78
N PHE A 25 26.39 3.66 -37.94
CA PHE A 25 26.07 3.10 -39.26
C PHE A 25 24.60 3.21 -39.64
N SER A 26 23.67 3.07 -38.70
CA SER A 26 22.22 3.02 -38.97
C SER A 26 21.49 4.31 -38.60
N PHE A 27 21.94 5.02 -37.55
CA PHE A 27 21.26 6.21 -37.02
C PHE A 27 22.00 7.54 -37.26
N ARG A 28 22.94 7.58 -38.22
CA ARG A 28 23.68 8.81 -38.56
C ARG A 28 22.76 10.01 -38.86
N GLN A 29 21.66 9.77 -39.56
CA GLN A 29 20.67 10.82 -39.88
C GLN A 29 20.04 11.41 -38.62
N SER A 30 19.81 10.61 -37.58
CA SER A 30 19.26 11.07 -36.30
C SER A 30 20.18 12.08 -35.62
N TYR A 31 21.49 11.84 -35.62
CA TYR A 31 22.48 12.77 -35.07
C TYR A 31 22.55 14.08 -35.84
N CYS A 32 22.52 14.02 -37.18
CA CYS A 32 22.45 15.22 -38.01
C CYS A 32 21.17 16.02 -37.71
N ARG A 33 20.02 15.33 -37.54
CA ARG A 33 18.75 15.96 -37.16
C ARG A 33 18.82 16.62 -35.77
N THR A 34 19.47 15.99 -34.79
CA THR A 34 19.68 16.61 -33.47
C THR A 34 20.48 17.93 -33.60
N PHE A 35 21.50 17.96 -34.47
CA PHE A 35 22.27 19.19 -34.70
C PHE A 35 21.42 20.29 -35.37
N GLU A 36 20.56 19.94 -36.32
CA GLU A 36 19.56 20.87 -36.88
C GLU A 36 18.60 21.41 -35.80
N CYS A 37 18.10 20.55 -34.90
CA CYS A 37 17.26 20.99 -33.78
C CYS A 37 17.99 21.95 -32.82
N LEU A 38 19.30 21.79 -32.63
CA LEU A 38 20.08 22.73 -31.80
C LEU A 38 20.24 24.10 -32.48
N ILE A 39 20.38 24.13 -33.81
CA ILE A 39 20.37 25.38 -34.59
C ILE A 39 18.98 26.04 -34.47
N ASP A 40 17.92 25.24 -34.62
CA ASP A 40 16.53 25.67 -34.46
C ASP A 40 16.30 26.26 -33.05
N LEU A 41 16.80 25.61 -31.99
CA LEU A 41 16.73 26.11 -30.62
C LEU A 41 17.44 27.45 -30.45
N TYR A 42 18.66 27.58 -30.98
CA TYR A 42 19.40 28.85 -30.95
C TYR A 42 18.64 29.96 -31.71
N GLY A 43 18.10 29.65 -32.88
CA GLY A 43 17.30 30.59 -33.68
C GLY A 43 16.02 31.02 -32.97
N GLY A 44 15.28 30.08 -32.38
CA GLY A 44 14.08 30.37 -31.60
C GLY A 44 14.36 31.22 -30.36
N PHE A 45 15.45 30.93 -29.65
CA PHE A 45 15.89 31.73 -28.49
C PHE A 45 16.37 33.14 -28.90
N LYS A 46 17.17 33.26 -29.97
CA LYS A 46 17.59 34.56 -30.52
C LYS A 46 16.37 35.41 -30.90
N TYR A 47 15.38 34.82 -31.58
CA TYR A 47 14.16 35.50 -31.96
C TYR A 47 13.35 35.95 -30.74
N TYR A 48 13.17 35.07 -29.74
CA TYR A 48 12.51 35.39 -28.48
C TYR A 48 13.17 36.58 -27.77
N PHE A 49 14.51 36.58 -27.66
CA PHE A 49 15.27 37.66 -27.05
C PHE A 49 15.14 38.96 -27.84
N CYS A 50 15.35 38.94 -29.15
CA CYS A 50 15.27 40.15 -29.98
C CYS A 50 13.90 40.81 -29.90
N VAL A 51 12.80 40.04 -29.96
CA VAL A 51 11.46 40.62 -29.90
C VAL A 51 11.11 41.10 -28.48
N LEU A 52 11.61 40.44 -27.42
CA LEU A 52 11.38 40.89 -26.04
C LEU A 52 12.09 42.21 -25.70
N PHE A 53 13.17 42.54 -26.42
CA PHE A 53 13.97 43.76 -26.24
C PHE A 53 13.83 44.76 -27.40
N ASP A 54 12.81 44.63 -28.26
CA ASP A 54 12.54 45.50 -29.42
C ASP A 54 13.74 45.66 -30.39
N LEU A 55 14.59 44.62 -30.50
CA LEU A 55 15.71 44.57 -31.43
C LEU A 55 15.26 44.08 -32.82
N PRO A 56 15.88 44.56 -33.92
CA PRO A 56 15.53 44.13 -35.27
C PRO A 56 15.76 42.61 -35.45
N THR A 57 14.76 41.92 -35.99
CA THR A 57 14.82 40.48 -36.28
C THR A 57 15.11 40.24 -37.76
N GLU A 58 16.13 39.43 -38.04
CA GLU A 58 16.49 39.00 -39.40
C GLU A 58 15.60 37.82 -39.84
N GLY A 59 14.33 38.11 -40.14
CA GLY A 59 13.37 37.12 -40.65
C GLY A 59 12.83 36.11 -39.63
N LEU A 60 12.15 35.07 -40.12
CA LEU A 60 11.59 33.98 -39.30
C LEU A 60 12.69 32.96 -38.94
N PRO A 61 12.67 32.41 -37.71
CA PRO A 61 13.66 31.41 -37.32
C PRO A 61 13.47 30.09 -38.09
N SER A 62 14.55 29.35 -38.32
CA SER A 62 14.56 28.06 -39.04
C SER A 62 13.63 26.98 -38.46
N VAL A 63 13.18 27.17 -37.21
CA VAL A 63 12.13 26.39 -36.55
C VAL A 63 10.83 26.37 -37.37
N THR A 64 10.51 27.42 -38.13
CA THR A 64 9.27 27.50 -38.92
C THR A 64 9.31 26.66 -40.20
N ASP A 65 10.50 26.33 -40.69
CA ASP A 65 10.72 25.58 -41.94
C ASP A 65 10.72 24.08 -41.69
N TYR A 66 10.44 23.25 -42.71
CA TYR A 66 10.56 21.79 -42.58
C TYR A 66 12.03 21.33 -42.43
N SER A 67 12.23 20.19 -41.75
CA SER A 67 13.57 19.58 -41.64
C SER A 67 14.16 19.28 -43.02
N LYS A 68 15.40 19.74 -43.22
CA LYS A 68 16.19 19.56 -44.46
C LYS A 68 16.92 18.22 -44.46
N ILE A 69 17.20 17.68 -43.27
CA ILE A 69 18.00 16.48 -43.04
C ILE A 69 17.15 15.21 -43.12
N MET A 70 15.94 15.23 -42.56
CA MET A 70 15.00 14.11 -42.65
C MET A 70 14.01 14.33 -43.78
N GLN A 71 14.34 13.78 -44.95
CA GLN A 71 13.45 13.72 -46.11
C GLN A 71 12.55 12.47 -46.05
N TRP A 72 11.29 12.65 -46.45
CA TRP A 72 10.18 11.77 -46.08
C TRP A 72 10.06 10.49 -46.93
N ALA A 73 9.56 9.41 -46.32
CA ALA A 73 9.10 8.21 -47.02
C ALA A 73 7.61 7.85 -46.80
N VAL A 74 6.86 8.61 -45.97
CA VAL A 74 5.42 8.39 -45.69
C VAL A 74 4.64 9.68 -45.88
N LEU A 75 3.45 9.60 -46.44
CA LEU A 75 2.82 10.63 -47.26
C LEU A 75 1.84 11.55 -46.47
N LEU A 76 2.26 12.24 -45.40
CA LEU A 76 1.44 13.37 -44.90
C LEU A 76 1.64 14.57 -45.85
N PRO A 77 0.59 15.36 -46.16
CA PRO A 77 0.72 16.51 -47.04
C PRO A 77 1.62 17.61 -46.49
N SER A 78 2.16 18.45 -47.38
CA SER A 78 2.87 19.68 -47.01
C SER A 78 1.93 20.66 -46.30
N ASP A 79 0.67 20.73 -46.74
CA ASP A 79 -0.27 21.76 -46.31
C ASP A 79 -1.45 21.17 -45.52
N PHE A 80 -1.93 21.93 -44.54
CA PHE A 80 -3.01 21.50 -43.65
C PHE A 80 -4.32 21.19 -44.40
N ASP A 81 -4.64 21.96 -45.44
CA ASP A 81 -5.85 21.73 -46.25
C ASP A 81 -5.79 20.40 -47.01
N SER A 82 -4.64 20.09 -47.59
CA SER A 82 -4.40 18.80 -48.24
C SER A 82 -4.50 17.64 -47.24
N PHE A 83 -4.04 17.84 -46.00
CA PHE A 83 -4.19 16.85 -44.93
C PHE A 83 -5.65 16.63 -44.57
N LYS A 84 -6.43 17.70 -44.41
CA LYS A 84 -7.87 17.63 -44.12
C LYS A 84 -8.59 16.80 -45.17
N VAL A 85 -8.34 17.06 -46.46
CA VAL A 85 -8.95 16.31 -47.57
C VAL A 85 -8.61 14.82 -47.48
N LYS A 86 -7.32 14.46 -47.37
CA LYS A 86 -6.90 13.04 -47.28
C LYS A 86 -7.41 12.35 -46.03
N ALA A 87 -7.44 13.05 -44.89
CA ALA A 87 -7.99 12.52 -43.65
C ALA A 87 -9.49 12.24 -43.78
N THR A 88 -10.26 13.17 -44.37
CA THR A 88 -11.69 12.94 -44.64
C THR A 88 -11.92 11.75 -45.56
N THR A 89 -11.12 11.60 -46.63
CA THR A 89 -11.19 10.42 -47.52
C THR A 89 -10.85 9.12 -46.78
N TYR A 90 -9.84 9.14 -45.92
CA TYR A 90 -9.45 7.97 -45.13
C TYR A 90 -10.57 7.55 -44.15
N PHE A 91 -11.12 8.50 -43.39
CA PHE A 91 -12.22 8.20 -42.47
C PHE A 91 -13.50 7.80 -43.22
N SER A 92 -13.80 8.40 -44.38
CA SER A 92 -14.94 7.95 -45.19
C SER A 92 -14.75 6.52 -45.71
N MET A 93 -13.52 6.10 -46.02
CA MET A 93 -13.23 4.71 -46.38
C MET A 93 -13.45 3.74 -45.21
N LEU A 94 -13.18 4.13 -43.96
CA LEU A 94 -13.43 3.30 -42.78
C LEU A 94 -14.92 3.04 -42.55
N PHE A 95 -15.79 4.00 -42.89
CA PHE A 95 -17.25 3.88 -42.74
C PHE A 95 -17.95 3.44 -44.04
N SER A 96 -17.21 3.21 -45.12
CA SER A 96 -17.80 2.76 -46.39
C SER A 96 -18.21 1.29 -46.34
N LYS A 97 -19.46 1.02 -46.76
CA LYS A 97 -20.04 -0.32 -46.77
C LYS A 97 -19.23 -1.28 -47.66
N GLU A 98 -18.78 -0.81 -48.82
CA GLU A 98 -18.00 -1.62 -49.76
C GLU A 98 -16.64 -2.05 -49.18
N ASN A 99 -15.92 -1.13 -48.52
CA ASN A 99 -14.64 -1.45 -47.90
C ASN A 99 -14.81 -2.37 -46.69
N PHE A 100 -15.88 -2.20 -45.90
CA PHE A 100 -16.21 -3.13 -44.82
C PHE A 100 -16.51 -4.54 -45.34
N LEU A 101 -17.28 -4.68 -46.43
CA LEU A 101 -17.58 -5.96 -47.04
C LEU A 101 -16.33 -6.62 -47.66
N SER A 102 -15.46 -5.83 -48.29
CA SER A 102 -14.17 -6.28 -48.82
C SER A 102 -13.23 -6.74 -47.69
N TRP A 103 -13.17 -6.00 -46.59
CA TRP A 103 -12.42 -6.41 -45.41
C TRP A 103 -12.98 -7.69 -44.79
N LEU A 104 -14.31 -7.81 -44.67
CA LEU A 104 -14.98 -8.98 -44.11
C LEU A 104 -14.72 -10.23 -44.97
N SER A 105 -14.74 -10.10 -46.30
CA SER A 105 -14.44 -11.21 -47.21
C SER A 105 -12.96 -11.65 -47.10
N ALA A 106 -12.03 -10.70 -47.00
CA ALA A 106 -10.61 -10.98 -46.79
C ALA A 106 -10.33 -11.65 -45.42
N VAL A 107 -11.00 -11.19 -44.37
CA VAL A 107 -10.95 -11.83 -43.04
C VAL A 107 -11.58 -13.22 -43.09
N GLY A 108 -12.70 -13.39 -43.79
CA GLY A 108 -13.37 -14.67 -43.99
C GLY A 108 -12.49 -15.70 -44.70
N LEU A 109 -11.77 -15.29 -45.75
CA LEU A 109 -10.79 -16.14 -46.43
C LEU A 109 -9.66 -16.60 -45.49
N LYS A 110 -9.11 -15.68 -44.68
CA LYS A 110 -8.10 -16.02 -43.67
C LYS A 110 -8.66 -16.92 -42.57
N ALA A 111 -9.88 -16.66 -42.11
CA ALA A 111 -10.59 -17.48 -41.13
C ALA A 111 -10.85 -18.89 -41.66
N SER A 112 -11.15 -19.05 -42.96
CA SER A 112 -11.33 -20.35 -43.61
C SER A 112 -10.04 -21.19 -43.57
N VAL A 113 -8.87 -20.57 -43.77
CA VAL A 113 -7.57 -21.26 -43.62
C VAL A 113 -7.38 -21.75 -42.18
N TRP A 114 -7.66 -20.89 -41.19
CA TRP A 114 -7.60 -21.29 -39.78
C TRP A 114 -8.59 -22.40 -39.44
N ALA A 115 -9.81 -22.35 -40.00
CA ALA A 115 -10.81 -23.39 -39.83
C ALA A 115 -10.33 -24.73 -40.39
N LYS A 116 -9.74 -24.76 -41.60
CA LYS A 116 -9.14 -25.99 -42.17
C LYS A 116 -8.05 -26.57 -41.27
N VAL A 117 -7.17 -25.72 -40.76
CA VAL A 117 -6.11 -26.12 -39.81
C VAL A 117 -6.73 -26.70 -38.52
N LEU A 118 -7.76 -26.05 -37.98
CA LEU A 118 -8.47 -26.51 -36.79
C LEU A 118 -9.16 -27.87 -37.02
N THR A 119 -9.82 -28.07 -38.18
CA THR A 119 -10.49 -29.32 -38.53
C THR A 119 -9.52 -30.51 -38.60
N ILE A 120 -8.26 -30.27 -39.01
CA ILE A 120 -7.22 -31.31 -39.03
C ILE A 120 -6.66 -31.57 -37.61
N LEU A 121 -6.41 -30.50 -36.84
CA LEU A 121 -5.80 -30.62 -35.51
C LEU A 121 -6.76 -31.13 -34.43
N LEU A 122 -8.04 -30.78 -34.52
CA LEU A 122 -9.03 -31.06 -33.48
C LEU A 122 -9.22 -32.58 -33.22
N PRO A 123 -9.31 -33.46 -34.23
CA PRO A 123 -9.30 -34.91 -34.01
C PRO A 123 -8.04 -35.40 -33.29
N CYS A 124 -6.86 -34.90 -33.68
CA CYS A 124 -5.59 -35.28 -33.04
C CYS A 124 -5.56 -34.87 -31.55
N ILE A 125 -6.06 -33.67 -31.23
CA ILE A 125 -6.18 -33.19 -29.85
C ILE A 125 -7.16 -34.05 -29.05
N ILE A 126 -8.32 -34.39 -29.62
CA ILE A 126 -9.33 -35.24 -28.96
C ILE A 126 -8.75 -36.63 -28.67
N VAL A 127 -8.09 -37.26 -29.65
CA VAL A 127 -7.43 -38.56 -29.46
C VAL A 127 -6.37 -38.48 -28.36
N LEU A 128 -5.53 -37.43 -28.36
CA LEU A 128 -4.54 -37.21 -27.32
C LEU A 128 -5.18 -37.09 -25.92
N ILE A 129 -6.29 -36.36 -25.80
CA ILE A 129 -7.04 -36.24 -24.53
C ILE A 129 -7.56 -37.60 -24.06
N ILE A 130 -8.12 -38.41 -24.97
CA ILE A 130 -8.63 -39.75 -24.65
C ILE A 130 -7.51 -40.67 -24.19
N VAL A 131 -6.38 -40.69 -24.91
CA VAL A 131 -5.20 -41.50 -24.55
C VAL A 131 -4.67 -41.10 -23.17
N ILE A 132 -4.52 -39.80 -22.92
CA ILE A 132 -4.10 -39.26 -21.63
C ILE A 132 -5.06 -39.69 -20.52
N LYS A 133 -6.38 -39.53 -20.70
CA LYS A 133 -7.38 -39.95 -19.72
C LYS A 133 -7.29 -41.45 -19.42
N ARG A 134 -7.12 -42.28 -20.45
CA ARG A 134 -7.03 -43.74 -20.30
C ARG A 134 -5.74 -44.17 -19.60
N LEU A 135 -4.61 -43.55 -19.93
CA LEU A 135 -3.32 -43.81 -19.28
C LEU A 135 -3.33 -43.43 -17.79
N TYR A 136 -4.10 -42.41 -17.42
CA TYR A 136 -4.19 -41.92 -16.04
C TYR A 136 -5.42 -42.43 -15.25
N ALA A 137 -6.21 -43.33 -15.83
CA ALA A 137 -7.32 -43.98 -15.14
C ALA A 137 -6.86 -45.12 -14.21
N SER A 138 -5.66 -45.68 -14.42
CA SER A 138 -5.14 -46.78 -13.61
C SER A 138 -4.62 -46.32 -12.25
N GLY A 139 -4.99 -47.06 -11.21
CA GLY A 139 -4.56 -46.84 -9.84
C GLY A 139 -3.06 -47.09 -9.64
N ASN A 140 -2.40 -46.29 -8.80
CA ASN A 140 -0.98 -46.48 -8.46
C ASN A 140 -0.67 -46.04 -7.02
N THR A 141 -0.02 -46.91 -6.24
CA THR A 141 0.35 -46.67 -4.83
C THR A 141 1.83 -46.33 -4.63
N LYS A 142 2.60 -46.10 -5.71
CA LYS A 142 4.00 -45.67 -5.61
C LYS A 142 4.10 -44.20 -5.21
N HIS A 143 4.09 -43.94 -3.91
CA HIS A 143 4.10 -42.59 -3.35
C HIS A 143 5.42 -41.85 -3.65
N ASN A 144 5.30 -40.61 -4.13
CA ASN A 144 6.41 -39.67 -4.36
C ASN A 144 7.49 -40.17 -5.37
N VAL A 145 7.17 -41.14 -6.23
CA VAL A 145 8.08 -41.60 -7.28
C VAL A 145 7.83 -40.79 -8.56
N ASP A 146 8.88 -40.23 -9.15
CA ASP A 146 8.80 -39.53 -10.44
C ASP A 146 8.71 -40.54 -11.61
N THR A 147 7.76 -40.31 -12.52
CA THR A 147 7.67 -41.02 -13.80
C THR A 147 8.89 -40.75 -14.70
N ILE A 148 9.21 -41.68 -15.61
CA ILE A 148 10.36 -41.56 -16.53
C ILE A 148 10.29 -40.25 -17.35
N PRO A 149 9.15 -39.86 -17.97
CA PRO A 149 9.06 -38.60 -18.71
C PRO A 149 9.36 -37.37 -17.84
N LEU A 150 8.93 -37.38 -16.57
CA LEU A 150 9.21 -36.29 -15.65
C LEU A 150 10.70 -36.23 -15.28
N ARG A 151 11.37 -37.37 -15.07
CA ARG A 151 12.82 -37.40 -14.80
C ARG A 151 13.62 -36.86 -15.97
N VAL A 152 13.28 -37.26 -17.21
CA VAL A 152 13.93 -36.78 -18.43
C VAL A 152 13.72 -35.27 -18.56
N PHE A 153 12.50 -34.79 -18.39
CA PHE A 153 12.19 -33.35 -18.42
C PHE A 153 12.98 -32.56 -17.36
N LYS A 154 13.07 -33.05 -16.12
CA LYS A 154 13.86 -32.42 -15.05
C LYS A 154 15.35 -32.36 -15.40
N LYS A 155 15.91 -33.44 -15.99
CA LYS A 155 17.31 -33.45 -16.47
C LYS A 155 17.55 -32.46 -17.60
N ILE A 156 16.69 -32.44 -18.63
CA ILE A 156 16.82 -31.50 -19.76
C ILE A 156 16.66 -30.06 -19.30
N SER A 157 15.67 -29.77 -18.46
CA SER A 157 15.42 -28.41 -17.96
C SER A 157 16.53 -27.89 -17.05
N ALA A 158 17.21 -28.77 -16.32
CA ALA A 158 18.37 -28.41 -15.50
C ALA A 158 19.56 -27.93 -16.34
N VAL A 159 19.69 -28.38 -17.58
CA VAL A 159 20.82 -28.03 -18.48
C VAL A 159 20.45 -26.89 -19.44
N THR A 160 19.20 -26.81 -19.88
CA THR A 160 18.78 -25.84 -20.91
C THR A 160 18.23 -24.54 -20.31
N TYR A 161 17.02 -24.61 -19.75
CA TYR A 161 16.25 -23.44 -19.32
C TYR A 161 16.74 -22.85 -18.00
N GLN A 162 17.07 -23.68 -16.99
CA GLN A 162 17.44 -23.19 -15.66
C GLN A 162 18.75 -22.36 -15.66
N PRO A 163 19.83 -22.78 -16.36
CA PRO A 163 21.06 -21.99 -16.42
C PRO A 163 20.86 -20.68 -17.16
N THR A 164 20.13 -20.69 -18.28
CA THR A 164 19.80 -19.50 -19.06
C THR A 164 18.99 -18.50 -18.24
N LYS A 165 17.95 -18.97 -17.54
CA LYS A 165 17.15 -18.13 -16.64
C LYS A 165 18.01 -17.52 -15.53
N ARG A 166 18.86 -18.33 -14.88
CA ARG A 166 19.77 -17.85 -13.83
C ARG A 166 20.73 -16.79 -14.38
N PHE A 167 21.31 -17.01 -15.56
CA PHE A 167 22.19 -16.06 -16.22
C PHE A 167 21.49 -14.72 -16.49
N ILE A 168 20.29 -14.75 -17.09
CA ILE A 168 19.49 -13.55 -17.36
C ILE A 168 19.14 -12.82 -16.07
N CYS A 169 18.66 -13.53 -15.04
CA CYS A 169 18.34 -12.93 -13.74
C CYS A 169 19.58 -12.27 -13.12
N CYS A 170 20.72 -12.97 -13.09
CA CYS A 170 21.97 -12.41 -12.58
C CYS A 170 22.44 -11.19 -13.37
N TYR A 171 22.24 -11.15 -14.70
CA TYR A 171 22.59 -9.99 -15.52
C TYR A 171 21.65 -8.79 -15.27
N ILE A 172 20.35 -9.05 -15.08
CA ILE A 172 19.38 -8.02 -14.69
C ILE A 172 19.72 -7.45 -13.31
N ASP A 173 20.09 -8.29 -12.35
CA ASP A 173 20.49 -7.85 -11.01
C ASP A 173 21.79 -7.01 -11.09
N PHE A 174 22.76 -7.42 -11.91
CA PHE A 174 23.97 -6.62 -12.19
C PHE A 174 23.66 -5.24 -12.80
N LEU A 175 22.74 -5.15 -13.77
CA LEU A 175 22.31 -3.88 -14.35
C LEU A 175 21.54 -2.99 -13.35
N ARG A 176 20.82 -3.59 -12.39
CA ARG A 176 20.14 -2.85 -11.32
C ARG A 176 21.12 -2.27 -10.31
N GLU A 177 22.15 -3.03 -9.93
CA GLU A 177 23.24 -2.57 -9.06
C GLU A 177 24.04 -1.43 -9.73
N HIS A 178 24.27 -1.51 -11.04
CA HIS A 178 24.97 -0.49 -11.81
C HIS A 178 24.02 0.30 -12.71
N SER A 179 23.05 0.98 -12.08
CA SER A 179 21.95 1.66 -12.77
C SER A 179 22.40 2.69 -13.83
N TRP A 180 23.57 3.31 -13.66
CA TRP A 180 24.13 4.27 -14.61
C TRP A 180 24.35 3.68 -16.02
N ILE A 181 24.60 2.38 -16.15
CA ILE A 181 24.87 1.71 -17.43
C ILE A 181 23.63 1.71 -18.31
N TRP A 182 22.49 1.21 -17.79
CA TRP A 182 21.25 1.18 -18.56
C TRP A 182 20.68 2.58 -18.78
N ILE A 183 20.92 3.53 -17.86
CA ILE A 183 20.58 4.95 -18.05
C ILE A 183 21.38 5.52 -19.23
N SER A 184 22.68 5.25 -19.31
CA SER A 184 23.53 5.70 -20.43
C SER A 184 23.06 5.12 -21.76
N TRP A 185 22.69 3.83 -21.77
CA TRP A 185 22.09 3.20 -22.95
C TRP A 185 20.75 3.84 -23.33
N ALA A 186 19.89 4.14 -22.36
CA ALA A 186 18.61 4.80 -22.61
C ALA A 186 18.82 6.21 -23.21
N VAL A 187 19.79 6.98 -22.71
CA VAL A 187 20.16 8.29 -23.26
C VAL A 187 20.67 8.13 -24.70
N MET A 188 21.59 7.21 -24.95
CA MET A 188 22.11 6.95 -26.29
C MET A 188 21.01 6.56 -27.28
N TRP A 189 20.09 5.68 -26.88
CA TRP A 189 18.93 5.31 -27.69
C TRP A 189 17.94 6.46 -27.89
N ALA A 190 17.82 7.39 -26.94
CA ALA A 190 16.99 8.58 -27.12
C ALA A 190 17.53 9.49 -28.24
N PHE A 191 18.86 9.55 -28.44
CA PHE A 191 19.47 10.21 -29.60
C PHE A 191 19.31 9.39 -30.88
N HIS A 192 19.56 8.07 -30.84
CA HIS A 192 19.39 7.21 -32.03
C HIS A 192 17.96 7.29 -32.60
N LEU A 193 16.95 7.35 -31.73
CA LEU A 193 15.54 7.33 -32.11
C LEU A 193 14.91 8.73 -32.24
N ASN A 194 15.72 9.79 -32.28
CA ASN A 194 15.28 11.19 -32.39
C ASN A 194 14.36 11.70 -31.27
N ILE A 195 14.23 10.97 -30.16
CA ILE A 195 13.46 11.42 -29.00
C ILE A 195 14.07 12.70 -28.42
N ALA A 196 15.40 12.79 -28.37
CA ALA A 196 16.09 14.01 -27.95
C ALA A 196 15.81 15.19 -28.90
N SER A 197 15.83 14.95 -30.21
CA SER A 197 15.52 15.95 -31.24
C SER A 197 14.10 16.53 -31.06
N VAL A 198 13.10 15.68 -30.77
CA VAL A 198 11.72 16.12 -30.48
C VAL A 198 11.65 17.06 -29.28
N VAL A 199 12.37 16.75 -28.20
CA VAL A 199 12.38 17.60 -26.99
C VAL A 199 13.05 18.94 -27.27
N ILE A 200 14.19 18.94 -27.97
CA ILE A 200 14.91 20.17 -28.34
C ILE A 200 14.04 21.05 -29.24
N GLU A 201 13.41 20.47 -30.25
CA GLU A 201 12.50 21.17 -31.17
C GLU A 201 11.27 21.75 -30.43
N PHE A 202 10.72 21.02 -29.45
CA PHE A 202 9.62 21.52 -28.62
C PHE A 202 9.99 22.81 -27.90
N PHE A 203 11.18 22.88 -27.29
CA PHE A 203 11.67 24.11 -26.65
C PHE A 203 11.97 25.21 -27.67
N ALA A 204 12.55 24.86 -28.83
CA ALA A 204 12.81 25.80 -29.91
C ALA A 204 11.53 26.49 -30.38
N TYR A 205 10.47 25.71 -30.59
CA TYR A 205 9.15 26.23 -30.98
C TYR A 205 8.46 26.98 -29.86
N TYR A 206 8.60 26.55 -28.61
CA TYR A 206 8.06 27.28 -27.45
C TYR A 206 8.58 28.72 -27.40
N PHE A 207 9.90 28.92 -27.54
CA PHE A 207 10.48 30.27 -27.54
C PHE A 207 9.98 31.13 -28.70
N PHE A 208 9.84 30.57 -29.90
CA PHE A 208 9.27 31.28 -31.03
C PHE A 208 7.77 31.62 -30.84
N PHE A 209 6.97 30.63 -30.46
CA PHE A 209 5.51 30.76 -30.38
C PHE A 209 5.05 31.66 -29.24
N ALA A 210 5.78 31.69 -28.11
CA ALA A 210 5.48 32.53 -26.95
C ALA A 210 5.41 34.03 -27.28
N VAL A 211 6.05 34.45 -28.38
CA VAL A 211 6.11 35.86 -28.78
C VAL A 211 5.45 36.10 -30.15
N SER A 212 5.46 35.11 -31.06
CA SER A 212 4.86 35.28 -32.39
C SER A 212 3.35 34.97 -32.46
N PHE A 213 2.83 34.10 -31.59
CA PHE A 213 1.44 33.60 -31.60
C PHE A 213 0.93 33.09 -32.97
N ARG A 214 1.85 32.62 -33.82
CA ARG A 214 1.54 32.15 -35.18
C ARG A 214 1.02 30.71 -35.16
N ALA A 215 -0.30 30.55 -35.28
CA ALA A 215 -0.95 29.25 -35.28
C ALA A 215 -0.77 28.46 -36.60
N ASP A 216 -0.46 29.14 -37.71
CA ASP A 216 -0.20 28.54 -39.02
C ASP A 216 1.03 27.62 -39.02
N THR A 217 2.02 27.91 -38.16
CA THR A 217 3.24 27.08 -38.01
C THR A 217 3.05 25.86 -37.11
N ILE A 218 1.88 25.65 -36.49
CA ILE A 218 1.63 24.45 -35.66
C ILE A 218 1.63 23.19 -36.54
N TYR A 219 1.12 23.28 -37.77
CA TYR A 219 1.09 22.14 -38.68
C TYR A 219 2.50 21.70 -39.11
N THR A 220 3.42 22.64 -39.33
CA THR A 220 4.81 22.31 -39.70
C THR A 220 5.52 21.57 -38.56
N GLN A 221 5.23 21.93 -37.30
CA GLN A 221 5.71 21.22 -36.12
C GLN A 221 5.11 19.82 -35.98
N PHE A 222 3.83 19.64 -36.27
CA PHE A 222 3.22 18.31 -36.32
C PHE A 222 3.89 17.41 -37.37
N VAL A 223 4.21 17.97 -38.54
CA VAL A 223 4.94 17.27 -39.61
C VAL A 223 6.37 16.93 -39.17
N LYS A 224 7.10 17.85 -38.51
CA LYS A 224 8.43 17.58 -37.93
C LYS A 224 8.38 16.44 -36.92
N LEU A 225 7.41 16.47 -35.99
CA LEU A 225 7.22 15.41 -35.02
C LEU A 225 6.98 14.04 -35.67
N ALA A 226 6.14 13.98 -36.70
CA ALA A 226 5.87 12.74 -37.44
C ALA A 226 7.12 12.21 -38.14
N ARG A 227 7.97 13.10 -38.68
CA ARG A 227 9.28 12.73 -39.25
C ARG A 227 10.23 12.24 -38.16
N ASP A 228 10.34 12.95 -37.05
CA ASP A 228 11.24 12.59 -35.95
C ASP A 228 10.88 11.24 -35.31
N LEU A 229 9.60 10.83 -35.33
CA LEU A 229 9.16 9.50 -34.88
C LEU A 229 9.38 8.37 -35.91
N GLN A 230 9.80 8.68 -37.15
CA GLN A 230 9.99 7.67 -38.20
C GLN A 230 11.04 6.59 -37.85
N PRO A 231 12.22 6.91 -37.28
CA PRO A 231 13.19 5.88 -36.90
C PRO A 231 12.62 4.93 -35.84
N PHE A 232 11.78 5.45 -34.95
CA PHE A 232 11.10 4.64 -33.93
C PHE A 232 10.22 3.57 -34.58
N PHE A 233 9.37 3.92 -35.55
CA PHE A 233 8.48 2.95 -36.23
C PHE A 233 9.18 2.06 -37.27
N ARG A 234 10.25 2.53 -37.90
CA ARG A 234 10.98 1.76 -38.93
C ARG A 234 11.82 0.65 -38.34
N PHE A 235 12.51 0.93 -37.22
CA PHE A 235 13.47 0.01 -36.63
C PHE A 235 12.88 -0.86 -35.52
N PHE A 236 11.84 -0.40 -34.82
CA PHE A 236 11.15 -1.26 -33.84
C PHE A 236 10.07 -2.11 -34.50
N PRO A 237 10.14 -3.44 -34.36
CA PRO A 237 9.02 -4.29 -34.75
C PRO A 237 7.77 -3.92 -33.94
N TRP A 238 6.61 -3.90 -34.58
CA TRP A 238 5.34 -3.58 -33.92
C TRP A 238 5.07 -4.44 -32.67
N TRP A 239 5.53 -5.70 -32.65
CA TRP A 239 5.39 -6.59 -31.49
C TRP A 239 6.21 -6.15 -30.27
N SER A 240 7.37 -5.52 -30.47
CA SER A 240 8.18 -4.98 -29.38
C SER A 240 7.54 -3.73 -28.76
N LEU A 241 6.91 -2.90 -29.61
CA LEU A 241 6.11 -1.75 -29.17
C LEU A 241 4.92 -2.19 -28.32
N LEU A 242 4.24 -3.30 -28.68
CA LEU A 242 3.18 -3.86 -27.85
C LEU A 242 3.67 -4.25 -26.45
N ILE A 243 4.89 -4.80 -26.32
CA ILE A 243 5.47 -5.13 -25.01
C ILE A 243 5.72 -3.84 -24.21
N ILE A 244 6.29 -2.80 -24.82
CA ILE A 244 6.54 -1.52 -24.16
C ILE A 244 5.21 -0.90 -23.72
N CYS A 245 4.22 -0.85 -24.60
CA CYS A 245 2.87 -0.37 -24.30
C CYS A 245 2.24 -1.16 -23.14
N TYR A 246 2.38 -2.49 -23.13
CA TYR A 246 1.90 -3.32 -22.03
C TYR A 246 2.58 -3.00 -20.70
N VAL A 247 3.90 -2.79 -20.69
CA VAL A 247 4.65 -2.42 -19.47
C VAL A 247 4.25 -1.03 -18.97
N LEU A 248 4.11 -0.05 -19.86
CA LEU A 248 3.65 1.29 -19.51
C LEU A 248 2.22 1.27 -18.97
N PHE A 249 1.33 0.54 -19.65
CA PHE A 249 -0.05 0.30 -19.21
C PHE A 249 -0.09 -0.34 -17.82
N GLU A 250 0.73 -1.36 -17.57
CA GLU A 250 0.84 -2.06 -16.29
C GLU A 250 1.36 -1.14 -15.16
N ARG A 251 2.32 -0.25 -15.45
CA ARG A 251 2.78 0.77 -14.50
C ARG A 251 1.68 1.80 -14.19
N TRP A 252 1.02 2.29 -15.23
CA TRP A 252 -0.08 3.25 -15.10
C TRP A 252 -1.22 2.70 -14.25
N ARG A 253 -1.73 1.50 -14.55
CA ARG A 253 -2.84 0.90 -13.80
C ARG A 253 -2.50 0.64 -12.34
N LYS A 254 -1.26 0.23 -12.03
CA LYS A 254 -0.78 0.07 -10.65
C LYS A 254 -0.76 1.40 -9.91
N LYS A 255 -0.29 2.47 -10.54
CA LYS A 255 -0.31 3.83 -9.96
C LYS A 255 -1.74 4.29 -9.66
N VAL A 256 -2.67 4.06 -10.60
CA VAL A 256 -4.10 4.36 -10.40
C VAL A 256 -4.68 3.56 -9.24
N ALA A 257 -4.36 2.27 -9.14
CA ALA A 257 -4.83 1.40 -8.05
C ALA A 257 -4.32 1.88 -6.68
N LEU A 258 -3.02 2.20 -6.56
CA LEU A 258 -2.44 2.72 -5.32
C LEU A 258 -3.06 4.07 -4.92
N ASN A 259 -3.25 4.98 -5.88
CA ASN A 259 -3.90 6.27 -5.62
C ASN A 259 -5.36 6.09 -5.15
N LYS A 260 -6.08 5.10 -5.70
CA LYS A 260 -7.43 4.77 -5.24
C LYS A 260 -7.42 4.23 -3.80
N LEU A 261 -6.47 3.37 -3.44
CA LEU A 261 -6.32 2.87 -2.07
C LEU A 261 -5.95 4.00 -1.09
N ARG A 262 -5.01 4.88 -1.44
CA ARG A 262 -4.69 6.06 -0.63
C ARG A 262 -5.89 6.99 -0.44
N LYS A 263 -6.74 7.14 -1.46
CA LYS A 263 -8.00 7.89 -1.34
C LYS A 263 -9.01 7.19 -0.41
N CYS A 264 -9.06 5.86 -0.39
CA CYS A 264 -9.85 5.11 0.58
C CYS A 264 -9.32 5.30 2.01
N GLU A 265 -7.99 5.25 2.20
CA GLU A 265 -7.36 5.52 3.49
C GLU A 265 -7.66 6.93 3.99
N ALA A 266 -7.54 7.96 3.13
CA ALA A 266 -7.89 9.33 3.50
C ALA A 266 -9.35 9.47 3.95
N LYS A 267 -10.28 8.71 3.35
CA LYS A 267 -11.68 8.66 3.79
C LYS A 267 -11.83 7.98 5.16
N ASN A 268 -11.07 6.91 5.42
CA ASN A 268 -11.04 6.26 6.72
C ASN A 268 -10.50 7.22 7.79
N CYS A 269 -9.40 7.93 7.53
CA CYS A 269 -8.85 8.94 8.45
C CYS A 269 -9.89 10.05 8.74
N GLY A 270 -10.63 10.49 7.72
CA GLY A 270 -11.74 11.44 7.90
C GLY A 270 -12.86 10.89 8.79
N PHE A 271 -13.21 9.61 8.63
CA PHE A 271 -14.18 8.94 9.51
C PHE A 271 -13.67 8.82 10.95
N ILE A 272 -12.42 8.41 11.15
CA ILE A 272 -11.80 8.26 12.48
C ILE A 272 -11.68 9.60 13.22
N ASN A 273 -11.32 10.67 12.51
CA ASN A 273 -11.29 12.03 13.06
C ASN A 273 -12.66 12.50 13.55
N ALA A 274 -13.74 12.05 12.90
CA ALA A 274 -15.12 12.37 13.28
C ALA A 274 -15.65 11.51 14.45
N LEU A 275 -14.91 10.50 14.89
CA LEU A 275 -15.24 9.73 16.09
C LEU A 275 -14.76 10.47 17.35
N PRO A 276 -15.46 10.34 18.49
CA PRO A 276 -15.01 10.83 19.79
C PRO A 276 -13.77 10.07 20.27
N ILE A 277 -13.25 10.43 21.45
CA ILE A 277 -12.03 9.81 21.98
C ILE A 277 -12.22 8.30 22.17
N VAL A 278 -13.38 7.90 22.71
CA VAL A 278 -13.73 6.51 22.94
C VAL A 278 -14.75 6.06 21.89
N SER A 279 -14.48 4.96 21.20
CA SER A 279 -15.42 4.38 20.24
C SER A 279 -15.46 2.87 20.36
N MET A 280 -16.67 2.31 20.25
CA MET A 280 -16.92 0.89 20.38
C MET A 280 -17.41 0.34 19.04
N THR A 281 -16.67 -0.60 18.47
CA THR A 281 -17.06 -1.28 17.23
C THR A 281 -17.81 -2.56 17.56
N CYS A 282 -19.06 -2.66 17.12
CA CYS A 282 -19.93 -3.78 17.41
C CYS A 282 -20.24 -4.62 16.16
N GLY A 283 -20.28 -5.94 16.34
CA GLY A 283 -20.67 -6.86 15.28
C GLY A 283 -20.63 -8.31 15.73
N SER A 284 -21.49 -9.14 15.15
CA SER A 284 -21.50 -10.59 15.43
C SER A 284 -20.16 -11.24 15.11
N MET A 285 -19.90 -12.41 15.71
CA MET A 285 -18.69 -13.20 15.43
C MET A 285 -18.50 -13.36 13.91
N GLY A 286 -17.26 -13.16 13.44
CA GLY A 286 -16.92 -13.21 12.01
C GLY A 286 -17.16 -11.92 11.20
N LYS A 287 -17.83 -10.89 11.74
CA LYS A 287 -18.05 -9.60 11.03
C LYS A 287 -16.82 -8.67 10.96
N ARG A 288 -15.62 -9.16 11.29
CA ARG A 288 -14.34 -8.41 11.20
C ARG A 288 -14.25 -7.19 12.13
N LYS A 289 -14.90 -7.23 13.31
CA LYS A 289 -14.84 -6.16 14.34
C LYS A 289 -13.40 -5.85 14.78
N THR A 290 -12.63 -6.88 15.14
CA THR A 290 -11.22 -6.77 15.54
C THR A 290 -10.34 -6.25 14.40
N THR A 291 -10.65 -6.66 13.18
CA THR A 291 -9.96 -6.18 11.98
C THR A 291 -10.17 -4.68 11.78
N MET A 292 -11.38 -4.20 12.04
CA MET A 292 -11.73 -2.79 11.90
C MET A 292 -11.06 -1.93 12.97
N ILE A 293 -11.10 -2.32 14.25
CA ILE A 293 -10.40 -1.56 15.31
C ILE A 293 -8.88 -1.57 15.11
N THR A 294 -8.31 -2.66 14.57
CA THR A 294 -6.88 -2.71 14.25
C THR A 294 -6.53 -1.76 13.11
N ASP A 295 -7.35 -1.71 12.07
CA ASP A 295 -7.17 -0.76 10.97
C ASP A 295 -7.28 0.70 11.46
N MET A 296 -8.24 0.98 12.35
CA MET A 296 -8.40 2.29 12.98
C MET A 296 -7.19 2.65 13.82
N ALA A 297 -6.70 1.73 14.65
CA ALA A 297 -5.54 1.97 15.51
C ALA A 297 -4.28 2.31 14.70
N LEU A 298 -4.01 1.55 13.63
CA LEU A 298 -2.91 1.84 12.70
C LEU A 298 -3.03 3.23 12.07
N SER A 299 -4.23 3.59 11.61
CA SER A 299 -4.48 4.92 11.01
C SER A 299 -4.29 6.04 12.04
N GLN A 300 -4.83 5.85 13.25
CA GLN A 300 -4.78 6.84 14.31
C GLN A 300 -3.34 7.11 14.77
N GLU A 301 -2.50 6.08 14.82
CA GLU A 301 -1.07 6.21 15.14
C GLU A 301 -0.34 7.10 14.14
N VAL A 302 -0.63 6.94 12.84
CA VAL A 302 -0.12 7.78 11.75
C VAL A 302 -0.66 9.20 11.85
N MET A 303 -1.97 9.34 12.13
CA MET A 303 -2.63 10.64 12.28
C MET A 303 -2.08 11.44 13.45
N PHE A 304 -1.75 10.80 14.57
CA PHE A 304 -1.08 11.46 15.70
C PHE A 304 0.30 11.98 15.31
N ARG A 305 1.14 11.18 14.62
CA ARG A 305 2.44 11.68 14.15
C ARG A 305 2.30 12.82 13.15
N GLN A 306 1.37 12.72 12.21
CA GLN A 306 1.09 13.81 11.27
C GLN A 306 0.61 15.08 11.98
N LYS A 307 -0.23 14.95 13.00
CA LYS A 307 -0.72 16.10 13.77
C LYS A 307 0.35 16.72 14.64
N ALA A 308 1.20 15.91 15.27
CA ALA A 308 2.36 16.40 16.00
C ALA A 308 3.32 17.16 15.07
N PHE A 309 3.57 16.64 13.87
CA PHE A 309 4.38 17.32 12.85
C PHE A 309 3.77 18.65 12.40
N ASP A 310 2.45 18.72 12.18
CA ASP A 310 1.73 19.97 11.89
C ASP A 310 1.89 21.02 13.01
N ILE A 311 1.87 20.59 14.28
CA ILE A 311 2.11 21.48 15.42
C ILE A 311 3.56 21.98 15.43
N LEU A 312 4.55 21.10 15.16
CA LEU A 312 5.95 21.49 15.08
C LEU A 312 6.18 22.55 14.00
N GLN A 313 5.68 22.33 12.79
CA GLN A 313 5.81 23.29 11.69
C GLN A 313 5.16 24.65 12.01
N LYS A 314 3.98 24.63 12.64
CA LYS A 314 3.31 25.88 13.05
C LYS A 314 4.06 26.60 14.16
N ALA A 315 4.62 25.88 15.11
CA ALA A 315 5.39 26.46 16.21
C ALA A 315 6.75 27.03 15.71
N ASP A 316 7.43 26.34 14.80
CA ASP A 316 8.64 26.81 14.13
C ASP A 316 8.39 28.17 13.44
N MET A 317 7.32 28.26 12.64
CA MET A 317 6.95 29.49 11.93
C MET A 317 6.59 30.68 12.84
N LYS A 318 6.24 30.46 14.12
CA LYS A 318 6.01 31.55 15.07
C LYS A 318 7.30 32.28 15.41
N PHE A 319 8.43 31.56 15.41
CA PHE A 319 9.77 32.12 15.66
C PHE A 319 10.78 31.62 14.61
N PRO A 320 10.74 32.17 13.38
CA PRO A 320 11.51 31.64 12.24
C PRO A 320 13.04 31.69 12.41
N TYR A 321 13.52 32.58 13.27
CA TYR A 321 14.96 32.79 13.52
C TYR A 321 15.44 32.07 14.79
N PHE A 322 14.56 31.33 15.48
CA PHE A 322 14.97 30.55 16.63
C PHE A 322 15.75 29.30 16.18
N PRO A 323 16.87 28.95 16.82
CA PRO A 323 17.70 27.80 16.44
C PRO A 323 17.06 26.46 16.89
N TRP A 324 15.97 26.06 16.23
CA TRP A 324 15.18 24.87 16.56
C TRP A 324 15.99 23.57 16.57
N ILE A 325 16.92 23.40 15.64
CA ILE A 325 17.75 22.19 15.56
C ILE A 325 18.58 21.94 16.83
N CYS A 326 19.04 23.02 17.50
CA CYS A 326 19.78 22.91 18.75
C CYS A 326 18.86 22.46 19.90
N PHE A 327 17.65 23.02 19.93
CA PHE A 327 16.61 22.65 20.90
C PHE A 327 16.19 21.18 20.75
N GLU A 328 15.98 20.72 19.52
CA GLU A 328 15.64 19.34 19.19
C GLU A 328 16.73 18.36 19.59
N LYS A 329 17.99 18.67 19.28
CA LYS A 329 19.12 17.79 19.63
C LYS A 329 19.30 17.67 21.14
N GLU A 330 19.17 18.76 21.89
CA GLU A 330 19.22 18.71 23.35
C GLU A 330 18.07 17.89 23.92
N LEU A 331 16.84 18.10 23.43
CA LEU A 331 15.67 17.34 23.87
C LEU A 331 15.80 15.85 23.52
N ALA A 332 16.29 15.52 22.33
CA ALA A 332 16.56 14.14 21.92
C ALA A 332 17.57 13.45 22.85
N SER A 333 18.67 14.13 23.20
CA SER A 333 19.63 13.62 24.19
C SER A 333 18.98 13.44 25.58
N CYS A 334 18.15 14.39 26.02
CA CYS A 334 17.42 14.28 27.28
C CYS A 334 16.47 13.07 27.32
N ILE A 335 15.83 12.73 26.19
CA ILE A 335 14.98 11.54 26.04
C ILE A 335 15.83 10.27 26.08
N GLU A 336 16.96 10.24 25.38
CA GLU A 336 17.88 9.09 25.35
C GLU A 336 18.43 8.76 26.75
N TYR A 337 18.84 9.79 27.50
CA TYR A 337 19.29 9.64 28.89
C TYR A 337 18.15 9.46 29.91
N LYS A 338 16.89 9.36 29.45
CA LYS A 338 15.68 9.19 30.28
C LYS A 338 15.49 10.27 31.35
N THR A 339 16.00 11.47 31.09
CA THR A 339 15.68 12.65 31.91
C THR A 339 14.30 13.21 31.57
N VAL A 340 13.88 13.02 30.31
CA VAL A 340 12.55 13.35 29.80
C VAL A 340 11.92 12.06 29.29
N TYR A 341 10.79 11.66 29.86
CA TYR A 341 10.16 10.35 29.57
C TYR A 341 8.64 10.39 29.47
N ASN A 342 8.01 11.53 29.74
CA ASN A 342 6.58 11.75 29.60
C ASN A 342 6.29 13.25 29.35
N LEU A 343 5.05 13.61 29.02
CA LEU A 343 4.69 15.01 28.75
C LEU A 343 4.85 15.90 29.98
N ALA A 344 4.70 15.38 31.19
CA ALA A 344 4.93 16.14 32.42
C ALA A 344 6.41 16.57 32.57
N THR A 345 7.35 15.63 32.41
CA THR A 345 8.79 15.91 32.48
C THR A 345 9.28 16.80 31.34
N VAL A 346 8.64 16.74 30.17
CA VAL A 346 8.88 17.73 29.09
C VAL A 346 8.56 19.14 29.58
N LYS A 347 7.42 19.36 30.26
CA LYS A 347 7.05 20.67 30.80
C LYS A 347 8.03 21.13 31.87
N GLU A 348 8.40 20.24 32.79
CA GLU A 348 9.39 20.54 33.83
C GLU A 348 10.73 20.98 33.22
N TRP A 349 11.18 20.29 32.17
CA TRP A 349 12.41 20.64 31.46
C TRP A 349 12.35 22.03 30.81
N VAL A 350 11.25 22.39 30.15
CA VAL A 350 11.07 23.73 29.58
C VAL A 350 10.94 24.80 30.68
N ASN A 351 10.20 24.52 31.76
CA ASN A 351 10.05 25.44 32.88
C ASN A 351 11.37 25.71 33.60
N LEU A 352 12.24 24.71 33.69
CA LEU A 352 13.58 24.85 34.23
C LEU A 352 14.46 25.74 33.33
N LYS A 353 14.35 25.62 32.00
CA LYS A 353 15.00 26.55 31.06
C LYS A 353 14.46 27.98 31.21
N ARG A 354 13.13 28.15 31.31
CA ARG A 354 12.47 29.44 31.55
C ARG A 354 13.00 30.11 32.83
N SER A 355 12.96 29.38 33.94
CA SER A 355 13.42 29.88 35.25
C SER A 355 14.90 30.30 35.25
N ARG A 356 15.76 29.55 34.54
CA ARG A 356 17.19 29.88 34.39
C ARG A 356 17.38 31.14 33.55
N TYR A 357 16.60 31.28 32.48
CA TYR A 357 16.66 32.45 31.62
C TYR A 357 16.20 33.71 32.37
N GLU A 358 15.08 33.65 33.08
CA GLU A 358 14.55 34.77 33.88
C GLU A 358 15.54 35.20 34.99
N LYS A 359 16.27 34.25 35.59
CA LYS A 359 17.25 34.54 36.64
C LYS A 359 18.55 35.19 36.13
N HIS A 360 19.03 34.77 34.96
CA HIS A 360 20.37 35.13 34.49
C HIS A 360 20.38 36.03 33.25
N GLY A 361 19.27 36.15 32.52
CA GLY A 361 19.15 36.91 31.27
C GLY A 361 20.03 36.40 30.12
N ASN A 362 20.61 35.20 30.24
CA ASN A 362 21.60 34.69 29.30
C ASN A 362 20.96 33.87 28.16
N ALA A 363 20.71 34.54 27.03
CA ALA A 363 20.18 33.93 25.81
C ALA A 363 21.13 32.92 25.15
N LEU A 364 22.46 33.05 25.35
CA LEU A 364 23.45 32.15 24.76
C LEU A 364 23.26 30.70 25.26
N TRP A 365 22.97 30.54 26.54
CA TRP A 365 22.89 29.22 27.18
C TRP A 365 21.50 28.59 27.13
N GLN A 366 20.44 29.39 27.33
CA GLN A 366 19.08 28.84 27.40
C GLN A 366 18.33 28.90 26.07
N LEU A 367 18.67 29.86 25.20
CA LEU A 367 18.04 30.09 23.89
C LEU A 367 19.03 29.93 22.72
N TYR A 368 20.17 29.27 22.96
CA TYR A 368 21.19 28.94 21.95
C TYR A 368 21.68 30.14 21.12
N GLY A 369 21.75 31.33 21.74
CA GLY A 369 22.21 32.54 21.07
C GLY A 369 21.13 33.28 20.26
N TYR A 370 19.86 32.97 20.47
CA TYR A 370 18.75 33.71 19.86
C TYR A 370 18.77 35.20 20.24
N ASP A 371 18.75 36.08 19.23
CA ASP A 371 18.75 37.53 19.41
C ASP A 371 17.36 38.05 19.80
N CYS A 372 17.12 38.06 21.11
CA CYS A 372 15.84 38.44 21.71
C CYS A 372 15.51 39.93 21.48
N GLN A 373 16.52 40.80 21.30
CA GLN A 373 16.31 42.24 21.10
C GLN A 373 15.85 42.53 19.68
N ARG A 374 16.45 41.85 18.70
CA ARG A 374 16.13 42.05 17.28
C ARG A 374 14.80 41.40 16.88
N TYR A 375 14.51 40.20 17.38
CA TYR A 375 13.37 39.40 16.92
C TYR A 375 12.20 39.33 17.91
N GLY A 376 12.41 39.74 19.16
CA GLY A 376 11.38 39.72 20.21
C GLY A 376 11.13 38.32 20.78
N LEU A 377 10.34 38.26 21.87
CA LEU A 377 9.99 37.03 22.60
C LEU A 377 8.50 36.68 22.51
N THR A 378 7.72 37.48 21.79
CA THR A 378 6.26 37.35 21.73
C THR A 378 5.80 37.28 20.29
N TYR A 379 4.84 36.41 20.02
CA TYR A 379 4.17 36.30 18.73
C TYR A 379 2.68 36.58 18.92
N ASN A 380 2.09 37.41 18.07
CA ASN A 380 0.67 37.76 18.11
C ASN A 380 -0.03 37.24 16.85
N ASP A 381 -0.96 36.29 17.01
CA ASP A 381 -1.77 35.75 15.91
C ASP A 381 -3.13 36.46 15.74
N ALA A 382 -3.31 37.61 16.40
CA ALA A 382 -4.55 38.38 16.53
C ALA A 382 -5.67 37.72 17.36
N LEU A 383 -5.46 36.50 17.86
CA LEU A 383 -6.36 35.84 18.82
C LEU A 383 -5.75 35.81 20.22
N LYS A 384 -4.44 35.53 20.30
CA LYS A 384 -3.66 35.54 21.54
C LYS A 384 -2.22 35.98 21.27
N ILE A 385 -1.61 36.57 22.29
CA ILE A 385 -0.17 36.77 22.35
C ILE A 385 0.41 35.49 22.97
N SER A 386 1.34 34.85 22.27
CA SER A 386 2.08 33.68 22.76
C SER A 386 3.53 34.05 23.04
N GLU A 387 4.03 33.71 24.22
CA GLU A 387 5.44 33.90 24.57
C GLU A 387 6.31 32.76 24.03
N LEU A 388 7.60 33.02 23.83
CA LEU A 388 8.56 32.06 23.31
C LEU A 388 8.55 30.76 24.11
N PHE A 389 8.63 30.83 25.45
CA PHE A 389 8.68 29.62 26.29
C PHE A 389 7.39 28.80 26.26
N ASP A 390 6.23 29.41 26.05
CA ASP A 390 4.97 28.67 25.89
C ASP A 390 4.94 27.91 24.55
N VAL A 391 5.50 28.53 23.51
CA VAL A 391 5.69 27.88 22.21
C VAL A 391 6.75 26.79 22.30
N LEU A 392 7.84 26.98 23.06
CA LEU A 392 8.84 25.95 23.31
C LEU A 392 8.26 24.75 24.07
N GLU A 393 7.39 24.97 25.07
CA GLU A 393 6.68 23.88 25.77
C GLU A 393 5.83 23.08 24.77
N THR A 394 5.02 23.78 23.97
CA THR A 394 4.17 23.17 22.95
C THR A 394 4.99 22.38 21.92
N TYR A 395 6.11 22.96 21.46
CA TYR A 395 7.03 22.33 20.52
C TYR A 395 7.66 21.08 21.12
N ALA A 396 8.18 21.16 22.34
CA ALA A 396 8.83 20.04 23.01
C ALA A 396 7.88 18.87 23.23
N GLN A 397 6.63 19.15 23.63
CA GLN A 397 5.61 18.11 23.79
C GLN A 397 5.26 17.45 22.45
N ALA A 398 5.07 18.25 21.39
CA ALA A 398 4.81 17.71 20.06
C ALA A 398 6.01 16.91 19.52
N PHE A 399 7.23 17.38 19.77
CA PHE A 399 8.46 16.71 19.36
C PHE A 399 8.62 15.37 20.09
N PHE A 400 8.32 15.32 21.39
CA PHE A 400 8.31 14.08 22.16
C PHE A 400 7.37 13.04 21.52
N ILE A 401 6.12 13.42 21.21
CA ILE A 401 5.15 12.51 20.58
C ILE A 401 5.60 12.08 19.17
N TYR A 402 6.18 13.00 18.41
CA TYR A 402 6.58 12.77 17.03
C TYR A 402 7.85 11.91 16.90
N ALA A 403 8.87 12.18 17.71
CA ALA A 403 10.19 11.57 17.63
C ALA A 403 10.25 10.17 18.28
N LEU A 404 9.25 9.80 19.09
CA LEU A 404 9.19 8.47 19.70
C LEU A 404 9.22 7.36 18.66
N GLU A 405 10.30 6.58 18.68
CA GLU A 405 10.47 5.45 17.79
C GLU A 405 9.56 4.26 18.12
N THR A 406 9.05 4.21 19.35
CA THR A 406 8.18 3.13 19.80
C THR A 406 6.78 3.24 19.19
N SER A 407 6.02 2.15 19.28
CA SER A 407 4.62 2.18 18.85
C SER A 407 3.83 3.12 19.74
N LEU A 408 2.98 3.98 19.17
CA LEU A 408 2.02 4.76 19.98
C LEU A 408 0.78 3.94 20.36
N ILE A 409 0.75 2.65 20.00
CA ILE A 409 -0.37 1.74 20.25
C ILE A 409 -0.08 0.88 21.47
N VAL A 410 -1.04 0.84 22.39
CA VAL A 410 -1.10 -0.04 23.54
C VAL A 410 -2.34 -0.93 23.39
N ALA A 411 -2.17 -2.25 23.46
CA ALA A 411 -3.26 -3.18 23.19
C ALA A 411 -3.17 -4.48 23.98
N ASN A 412 -4.33 -5.12 24.24
CA ASN A 412 -4.38 -6.46 24.86
C ASN A 412 -4.13 -7.60 23.85
N TYR A 413 -3.83 -7.25 22.61
CA TYR A 413 -3.40 -8.16 21.55
C TYR A 413 -2.29 -7.49 20.72
N SER A 414 -1.50 -8.29 20.01
CA SER A 414 -0.34 -7.79 19.27
C SER A 414 -0.75 -7.12 17.95
N ILE A 415 -0.35 -5.85 17.76
CA ILE A 415 -0.52 -5.10 16.52
C ILE A 415 0.86 -4.69 16.00
N ARG A 416 1.22 -5.16 14.81
CA ARG A 416 2.48 -4.81 14.15
C ARG A 416 2.38 -3.50 13.39
N THR A 417 3.32 -2.59 13.59
CA THR A 417 3.48 -1.31 12.88
C THR A 417 4.72 -1.37 11.98
N ASP A 418 4.67 -0.78 10.78
CA ASP A 418 5.79 -0.75 9.82
C ASP A 418 6.27 0.70 9.59
N ASN A 419 6.06 1.59 10.56
CA ASN A 419 6.51 2.98 10.49
C ASN A 419 8.03 3.03 10.61
N GLN A 420 8.69 3.82 9.76
CA GLN A 420 10.15 3.92 9.75
C GLN A 420 10.57 5.39 9.82
N ILE A 421 11.55 5.67 10.67
CA ILE A 421 12.24 6.96 10.72
C ILE A 421 13.28 7.02 9.60
N LEU A 422 13.29 8.13 8.88
CA LEU A 422 14.26 8.54 7.87
C LEU A 422 15.06 9.69 8.48
N THR A 423 16.33 9.48 8.79
CA THR A 423 17.18 10.50 9.42
C THR A 423 18.58 10.51 8.81
N GLU A 424 19.15 11.70 8.72
CA GLU A 424 20.54 12.00 8.34
C GLU A 424 21.20 12.83 9.46
N ASP A 425 20.95 12.49 10.73
CA ASP A 425 21.44 13.16 11.96
C ASP A 425 20.95 14.62 12.18
N ASN A 426 19.92 15.02 11.45
CA ASN A 426 19.22 16.30 11.60
C ASN A 426 17.80 16.07 12.12
N PHE A 427 16.78 16.57 11.43
CA PHE A 427 15.39 16.35 11.79
C PHE A 427 14.90 14.96 11.32
N PRO A 428 14.31 14.13 12.21
CA PRO A 428 13.81 12.81 11.82
C PRO A 428 12.50 12.95 11.02
N LEU A 429 12.44 12.37 9.82
CA LEU A 429 11.19 12.27 9.04
C LEU A 429 10.58 10.87 9.15
N TRP A 430 9.27 10.74 8.97
CA TRP A 430 8.60 9.43 9.04
C TRP A 430 8.06 8.95 7.69
N ALA A 431 8.34 7.69 7.35
CA ALA A 431 7.73 6.98 6.24
C ALA A 431 6.41 6.32 6.68
N LEU A 432 5.30 7.06 6.57
CA LEU A 432 3.98 6.65 7.10
C LEU A 432 3.02 6.03 6.05
N ASP A 433 3.40 5.96 4.77
CA ASP A 433 2.54 5.36 3.74
C ASP A 433 2.44 3.83 3.92
N PHE A 434 1.22 3.31 4.02
CA PHE A 434 0.92 1.89 4.13
C PHE A 434 1.11 1.10 2.82
N PHE A 435 1.07 1.77 1.66
CA PHE A 435 1.01 1.12 0.33
C PHE A 435 2.34 1.09 -0.43
N THR A 436 3.44 1.40 0.24
CA THR A 436 4.79 1.33 -0.33
C THR A 436 5.36 -0.09 -0.35
N ASP A 437 6.13 -0.37 -1.40
CA ASP A 437 6.86 -1.63 -1.55
C ASP A 437 8.09 -1.70 -0.65
N GLY A 438 8.39 -2.90 -0.15
CA GLY A 438 9.55 -3.19 0.72
C GLY A 438 9.16 -3.60 2.14
N GLN A 439 9.88 -4.57 2.71
CA GLN A 439 9.78 -4.87 4.15
C GLN A 439 10.55 -3.79 4.92
N ARG A 440 9.83 -2.97 5.68
CA ARG A 440 10.42 -2.04 6.63
C ARG A 440 10.71 -2.78 7.93
N GLN A 441 11.63 -2.25 8.74
CA GLN A 441 11.75 -2.70 10.12
C GLN A 441 10.40 -2.51 10.81
N SER A 442 9.88 -3.58 11.38
CA SER A 442 8.58 -3.61 12.01
C SER A 442 8.71 -3.64 13.53
N ARG A 443 7.75 -3.01 14.21
CA ARG A 443 7.62 -3.02 15.67
C ARG A 443 6.23 -3.54 16.04
N HIS A 444 6.03 -3.90 17.30
CA HIS A 444 4.72 -4.31 17.80
C HIS A 444 4.20 -3.30 18.82
N SER A 445 2.88 -3.28 19.03
CA SER A 445 2.23 -2.52 20.09
C SER A 445 2.77 -2.91 21.46
N HIS A 446 2.70 -1.96 22.39
CA HIS A 446 2.96 -2.25 23.79
C HIS A 446 1.82 -3.09 24.38
N ILE A 447 2.16 -3.98 25.29
CA ILE A 447 1.19 -4.78 26.03
C ILE A 447 0.37 -3.84 26.92
N LEU A 448 -0.95 -3.91 26.79
CA LEU A 448 -1.86 -3.17 27.64
C LEU A 448 -1.87 -3.73 29.05
N ASP A 449 -1.32 -2.95 29.97
CA ASP A 449 -1.51 -3.12 31.40
C ASP A 449 -2.75 -2.32 31.84
N PHE A 450 -3.83 -3.03 32.16
CA PHE A 450 -5.10 -2.41 32.57
C PHE A 450 -4.98 -1.58 33.84
N ASP A 451 -4.03 -1.87 34.73
CA ASP A 451 -3.83 -1.07 35.94
C ASP A 451 -3.39 0.35 35.62
N VAL A 452 -2.78 0.61 34.46
CA VAL A 452 -2.42 1.96 34.06
C VAL A 452 -3.65 2.80 33.68
N LEU A 453 -4.73 2.15 33.24
CA LEU A 453 -6.00 2.80 32.89
C LEU A 453 -6.98 2.94 34.07
N ARG A 454 -6.74 2.24 35.18
CA ARG A 454 -7.57 2.34 36.40
C ARG A 454 -7.15 3.60 37.18
N LEU A 455 -8.08 4.38 37.72
CA LEU A 455 -7.72 5.53 38.59
C LEU A 455 -7.85 5.20 40.08
N GLY A 456 -8.61 4.17 40.42
CA GLY A 456 -8.86 3.71 41.78
C GLY A 456 -7.92 2.58 42.17
N LYS A 457 -8.49 1.54 42.79
CA LYS A 457 -7.73 0.36 43.21
C LYS A 457 -7.15 -0.39 42.00
N LYS A 458 -5.99 -1.02 42.21
CA LYS A 458 -5.20 -1.76 41.21
C LYS A 458 -5.22 -3.24 41.51
N ILE A 459 -5.16 -4.09 40.50
CA ILE A 459 -5.05 -5.54 40.74
C ILE A 459 -3.66 -5.86 41.28
N LEU A 460 -2.61 -5.28 40.70
CA LEU A 460 -1.26 -5.43 41.20
C LEU A 460 -0.95 -4.32 42.22
N GLU A 461 -0.67 -4.73 43.45
CA GLU A 461 -0.27 -3.83 44.52
C GLU A 461 1.05 -3.14 44.17
N ASN A 462 1.08 -1.80 44.24
CA ASN A 462 2.24 -0.96 43.89
C ASN A 462 2.82 -1.19 42.48
N ASN A 463 1.95 -1.30 41.47
CA ASN A 463 2.39 -1.43 40.09
C ASN A 463 3.31 -0.26 39.67
N PRO A 464 4.58 -0.51 39.26
CA PRO A 464 5.53 0.54 38.89
C PRO A 464 5.11 1.33 37.64
N LYS A 465 4.16 0.80 36.85
CA LYS A 465 3.65 1.46 35.64
C LYS A 465 2.40 2.31 35.91
N ALA A 466 1.84 2.26 37.11
CA ALA A 466 0.62 3.01 37.42
C ALA A 466 0.82 4.51 37.18
N GLY A 467 -0.10 5.14 36.43
CA GLY A 467 -0.05 6.57 36.09
C GLY A 467 0.94 6.94 34.98
N SER A 468 1.63 5.98 34.35
CA SER A 468 2.63 6.26 33.31
C SER A 468 2.06 6.55 31.91
N PHE A 469 0.84 6.10 31.60
CA PHE A 469 0.25 6.29 30.27
C PHE A 469 -0.48 7.62 30.18
N GLU A 470 0.07 8.53 29.37
CA GLU A 470 -0.48 9.87 29.17
C GLU A 470 -1.20 9.99 27.82
N PHE A 471 -0.56 9.56 26.73
CA PHE A 471 -1.01 9.70 25.34
C PHE A 471 -0.81 8.41 24.52
N GLY A 472 -1.53 8.28 23.42
CA GLY A 472 -1.43 7.17 22.49
C GLY A 472 -2.79 6.58 22.09
N VAL A 473 -2.74 5.43 21.44
CA VAL A 473 -3.92 4.69 20.98
C VAL A 473 -4.08 3.44 21.83
N VAL A 474 -5.20 3.32 22.52
CA VAL A 474 -5.57 2.12 23.27
C VAL A 474 -6.50 1.28 22.40
N ALA A 475 -6.13 0.03 22.11
CA ALA A 475 -6.96 -0.91 21.37
C ALA A 475 -7.29 -2.13 22.26
N ILE A 476 -8.59 -2.37 22.49
CA ILE A 476 -9.06 -3.45 23.37
C ILE A 476 -10.02 -4.35 22.62
N THR A 477 -9.66 -5.61 22.46
CA THR A 477 -10.59 -6.65 22.00
C THR A 477 -11.38 -7.22 23.16
N GLU A 478 -12.67 -7.46 22.94
CA GLU A 478 -13.58 -8.12 23.88
C GLU A 478 -13.65 -7.41 25.25
N ILE A 479 -13.83 -6.09 25.23
CA ILE A 479 -13.87 -5.25 26.44
C ILE A 479 -14.93 -5.72 27.44
N GLY A 480 -16.04 -6.30 26.97
CA GLY A 480 -17.10 -6.85 27.81
C GLY A 480 -16.62 -8.01 28.69
N LYS A 481 -15.64 -8.81 28.25
CA LYS A 481 -15.08 -9.89 29.08
C LYS A 481 -14.21 -9.37 30.23
N GLU A 482 -13.53 -8.24 30.04
CA GLU A 482 -12.73 -7.58 31.08
C GLU A 482 -13.63 -6.80 32.06
N ARG A 483 -14.66 -6.12 31.54
CA ARG A 483 -15.49 -5.21 32.34
C ARG A 483 -16.72 -5.87 32.94
N GLY A 484 -17.25 -6.91 32.31
CA GLY A 484 -18.53 -7.53 32.67
C GLY A 484 -19.74 -6.64 32.38
N ASN A 485 -20.91 -7.26 32.34
CA ASN A 485 -22.19 -6.54 32.23
C ASN A 485 -22.76 -6.21 33.62
N ASN A 486 -23.68 -5.26 33.70
CA ASN A 486 -24.40 -4.88 34.92
C ASN A 486 -25.07 -6.05 35.64
N LEU A 487 -25.52 -7.08 34.92
CA LEU A 487 -26.11 -8.29 35.49
C LEU A 487 -25.08 -9.14 36.23
N GLU A 488 -23.91 -9.35 35.62
CA GLU A 488 -22.79 -10.11 36.20
C GLU A 488 -22.20 -9.39 37.40
N LEU A 489 -22.17 -8.05 37.35
CA LEU A 489 -21.65 -7.20 38.41
C LEU A 489 -22.66 -6.93 39.55
N LYS A 490 -23.83 -7.57 39.59
CA LYS A 490 -24.85 -7.30 40.64
C LYS A 490 -24.31 -7.55 42.05
N GLU A 491 -23.55 -8.61 42.24
CA GLU A 491 -23.03 -9.04 43.54
C GLU A 491 -21.80 -8.25 43.99
N VAL A 492 -21.10 -7.60 43.06
CA VAL A 492 -19.89 -6.83 43.32
C VAL A 492 -20.23 -5.48 43.96
N LYS A 493 -19.59 -5.14 45.09
CA LYS A 493 -19.81 -3.86 45.82
C LYS A 493 -18.61 -2.91 45.66
N LYS A 494 -18.89 -1.61 45.55
CA LYS A 494 -17.86 -0.55 45.46
C LYS A 494 -16.97 -0.44 46.71
N LYS A 495 -17.52 -0.77 47.88
CA LYS A 495 -16.79 -0.71 49.17
C LYS A 495 -15.92 -1.95 49.45
N ASN A 496 -15.81 -2.89 48.51
CA ASN A 496 -15.02 -4.10 48.75
C ASN A 496 -13.53 -3.77 48.89
N ASP A 497 -12.82 -4.56 49.70
CA ASP A 497 -11.39 -4.37 49.94
C ASP A 497 -10.56 -4.80 48.73
N GLU A 498 -10.96 -5.87 48.06
CA GLU A 498 -10.37 -6.34 46.81
C GLU A 498 -10.74 -5.44 45.62
N THR A 499 -9.81 -5.31 44.68
CA THR A 499 -10.00 -4.57 43.43
C THR A 499 -11.04 -5.23 42.54
N ASN A 500 -11.99 -4.44 42.06
CA ASN A 500 -13.08 -4.86 41.20
C ASN A 500 -13.51 -3.76 40.24
N GLN A 501 -14.36 -4.12 39.28
CA GLN A 501 -14.81 -3.24 38.20
C GLN A 501 -15.63 -2.03 38.66
N LYS A 502 -16.10 -1.98 39.93
CA LYS A 502 -16.83 -0.84 40.50
C LYS A 502 -15.94 0.10 41.33
N ASN A 503 -14.79 -0.36 41.84
CA ASN A 503 -13.90 0.42 42.70
C ASN A 503 -12.55 0.82 42.02
N ASP A 504 -12.32 0.35 40.79
CA ASP A 504 -11.12 0.66 40.00
C ASP A 504 -11.16 2.00 39.25
N LEU A 505 -12.33 2.66 39.21
CA LEU A 505 -12.57 3.95 38.55
C LEU A 505 -12.18 4.00 37.07
N PHE A 506 -12.16 2.88 36.36
CA PHE A 506 -11.84 2.83 34.92
C PHE A 506 -12.78 3.70 34.06
N ASN A 507 -14.08 3.71 34.36
CA ASN A 507 -15.03 4.57 33.64
C ASN A 507 -14.73 6.05 33.86
N SER A 508 -14.21 6.43 35.04
CA SER A 508 -13.81 7.82 35.30
C SER A 508 -12.57 8.20 34.51
N TRP A 509 -11.64 7.25 34.30
CA TRP A 509 -10.51 7.45 33.41
C TRP A 509 -10.96 7.74 31.98
N LEU A 510 -11.91 6.96 31.43
CA LEU A 510 -12.45 7.20 30.08
C LEU A 510 -13.05 8.61 29.92
N LYS A 511 -13.70 9.14 30.97
CA LYS A 511 -14.26 10.51 30.98
C LYS A 511 -13.18 11.59 30.99
N MET A 512 -12.08 11.36 31.71
CA MET A 512 -11.06 12.37 31.99
C MET A 512 -9.81 12.28 31.08
N CYS A 513 -9.61 11.16 30.38
CA CYS A 513 -8.39 10.87 29.62
C CYS A 513 -8.03 11.92 28.57
N ARG A 514 -9.00 12.72 28.09
CA ARG A 514 -8.74 13.87 27.22
C ARG A 514 -7.72 14.85 27.82
N HIS A 515 -7.81 15.10 29.12
CA HIS A 515 -7.07 16.15 29.79
C HIS A 515 -5.60 15.80 30.01
N SER A 516 -5.23 14.51 30.05
CA SER A 516 -3.84 14.09 30.27
C SER A 516 -2.94 14.34 29.06
N ALA A 517 -3.51 14.40 27.85
CA ALA A 517 -2.73 14.41 26.60
C ALA A 517 -3.17 15.49 25.60
N THR A 518 -3.63 16.65 26.08
CA THR A 518 -3.94 17.77 25.18
C THR A 518 -2.70 18.63 24.96
N VAL A 519 -2.22 18.70 23.71
CA VAL A 519 -1.12 19.58 23.26
C VAL A 519 -1.67 20.48 22.16
N ASP A 520 -1.49 21.79 22.28
CA ASP A 520 -2.06 22.81 21.38
C ASP A 520 -3.57 22.60 21.08
N ASN A 521 -4.36 22.38 22.13
CA ASN A 521 -5.80 22.10 22.07
C ASN A 521 -6.20 20.81 21.32
N PHE A 522 -5.25 19.94 20.97
CA PHE A 522 -5.52 18.66 20.34
C PHE A 522 -5.25 17.49 21.29
N PRO A 523 -6.22 16.58 21.54
CA PRO A 523 -6.02 15.42 22.39
C PRO A 523 -5.30 14.28 21.65
N PHE A 524 -4.11 13.92 22.12
CA PHE A 524 -3.29 12.82 21.62
C PHE A 524 -3.68 11.46 22.24
N ILE A 525 -4.98 11.24 22.47
CA ILE A 525 -5.48 9.99 23.04
C ILE A 525 -6.70 9.48 22.28
N LYS A 526 -6.74 8.17 22.03
CA LYS A 526 -7.86 7.49 21.38
C LYS A 526 -8.04 6.10 21.96
N VAL A 527 -9.28 5.69 22.19
CA VAL A 527 -9.63 4.36 22.70
C VAL A 527 -10.57 3.70 21.70
N PHE A 528 -10.12 2.59 21.13
CA PHE A 528 -10.91 1.72 20.27
C PHE A 528 -11.19 0.42 21.00
N THR A 529 -12.47 0.09 21.18
CA THR A 529 -12.88 -1.19 21.73
C THR A 529 -13.72 -1.97 20.73
N ASP A 530 -13.68 -3.29 20.80
CA ASP A 530 -14.65 -4.13 20.09
C ASP A 530 -15.53 -4.94 21.04
N GLU A 531 -16.76 -5.22 20.60
CA GLU A 531 -17.68 -6.10 21.30
C GLU A 531 -18.68 -6.75 20.32
N GLN A 532 -19.34 -7.84 20.74
CA GLN A 532 -20.41 -8.46 19.96
C GLN A 532 -21.71 -7.68 20.04
N ARG A 533 -22.06 -7.24 21.25
CA ARG A 533 -23.29 -6.52 21.55
C ARG A 533 -22.97 -5.28 22.37
N PRO A 534 -23.55 -4.12 22.05
CA PRO A 534 -23.31 -2.92 22.84
C PRO A 534 -23.73 -3.05 24.31
N GLU A 535 -24.76 -3.85 24.64
CA GLU A 535 -25.22 -4.00 26.03
C GLU A 535 -24.31 -4.87 26.89
N SER A 536 -23.30 -5.54 26.31
CA SER A 536 -22.32 -6.30 27.07
C SER A 536 -21.39 -5.40 27.88
N TRP A 537 -21.27 -4.11 27.52
CA TRP A 537 -20.52 -3.14 28.29
C TRP A 537 -21.48 -2.26 29.13
N GLY A 538 -21.14 -2.03 30.39
CA GLY A 538 -21.97 -1.26 31.32
C GLY A 538 -22.38 0.11 30.76
N ALA A 539 -23.65 0.50 31.00
CA ALA A 539 -24.28 1.69 30.42
C ALA A 539 -23.46 2.99 30.59
N ASP A 540 -22.89 3.22 31.77
CA ASP A 540 -22.09 4.42 32.07
C ASP A 540 -20.83 4.55 31.19
N ALA A 541 -20.24 3.43 30.76
CA ALA A 541 -19.09 3.44 29.87
C ALA A 541 -19.53 3.50 28.40
N ARG A 542 -20.63 2.83 28.06
CA ARG A 542 -21.23 2.82 26.74
C ARG A 542 -21.69 4.22 26.31
N ASP A 543 -22.34 4.98 27.20
CA ASP A 543 -22.87 6.30 26.88
C ASP A 543 -21.77 7.34 26.53
N LEU A 544 -20.50 7.04 26.89
CA LEU A 544 -19.34 7.87 26.57
C LEU A 544 -18.79 7.63 25.16
N CYS A 545 -19.17 6.51 24.53
CA CYS A 545 -18.63 6.10 23.25
C CYS A 545 -19.64 6.29 22.12
N ASP A 546 -19.16 6.55 20.91
CA ASP A 546 -19.97 6.31 19.72
C ASP A 546 -19.88 4.83 19.37
N ILE A 547 -21.04 4.22 19.15
CA ILE A 547 -21.18 2.83 18.75
C ILE A 547 -21.10 2.78 17.23
N VAL A 548 -20.21 1.96 16.72
CA VAL A 548 -20.02 1.72 15.29
C VAL A 548 -20.45 0.29 14.99
N ASN A 549 -21.70 0.13 14.58
CA ASN A 549 -22.30 -1.16 14.25
C ASN A 549 -21.93 -1.60 12.84
N ILE A 550 -21.37 -2.80 12.69
CA ILE A 550 -21.08 -3.40 11.39
C ILE A 550 -22.35 -4.07 10.85
N VAL A 551 -23.04 -3.38 9.92
CA VAL A 551 -24.24 -3.89 9.27
C VAL A 551 -23.88 -5.07 8.36
N SER A 552 -22.97 -4.83 7.41
CA SER A 552 -22.49 -5.85 6.46
C SER A 552 -21.06 -5.59 6.02
N ALA A 553 -20.32 -6.67 5.81
CA ALA A 553 -19.00 -6.66 5.18
C ALA A 553 -19.15 -7.19 3.75
N GLY A 554 -18.87 -6.36 2.75
CA GLY A 554 -18.91 -6.77 1.35
C GLY A 554 -17.68 -7.58 0.94
N ASP A 555 -17.80 -8.28 -0.18
CA ASP A 555 -16.72 -9.05 -0.78
C ASP A 555 -15.50 -8.19 -1.14
N THR A 556 -14.36 -8.85 -1.26
CA THR A 556 -13.11 -8.23 -1.68
C THR A 556 -13.24 -7.72 -3.12
N LYS A 557 -13.07 -6.41 -3.29
CA LYS A 557 -13.01 -5.74 -4.60
C LYS A 557 -11.58 -5.41 -4.96
N LEU A 558 -11.29 -5.33 -6.26
CA LEU A 558 -9.97 -4.97 -6.75
C LEU A 558 -9.90 -3.49 -7.16
N ALA A 559 -8.85 -2.79 -6.75
CA ALA A 559 -8.60 -1.41 -7.15
C ALA A 559 -7.92 -1.29 -8.53
N LEU A 560 -7.37 -2.40 -9.05
CA LEU A 560 -6.65 -2.47 -10.31
C LEU A 560 -7.62 -2.45 -11.52
N PRO A 561 -7.54 -1.44 -12.41
CA PRO A 561 -8.43 -1.37 -13.57
C PRO A 561 -8.07 -2.45 -14.60
N PHE A 562 -9.06 -2.86 -15.40
CA PHE A 562 -8.94 -3.82 -16.52
C PHE A 562 -8.41 -5.22 -16.14
N TYR A 563 -8.57 -5.64 -14.89
CA TYR A 563 -8.07 -6.95 -14.44
C TYR A 563 -9.09 -8.10 -14.57
N THR A 564 -10.35 -7.79 -14.90
CA THR A 564 -11.44 -8.77 -14.97
C THR A 564 -11.16 -9.97 -15.87
N ILE A 565 -10.54 -9.74 -17.04
CA ILE A 565 -10.20 -10.81 -18.01
C ILE A 565 -9.07 -11.69 -17.45
N GLU A 566 -8.04 -11.08 -16.85
CA GLU A 566 -6.92 -11.79 -16.25
C GLU A 566 -7.38 -12.66 -15.07
N ASP A 567 -8.30 -12.13 -14.25
CA ASP A 567 -8.89 -12.84 -13.13
C ASP A 567 -9.71 -14.05 -13.59
N MET A 568 -10.61 -13.85 -14.56
CA MET A 568 -11.41 -14.92 -15.15
C MET A 568 -10.53 -16.04 -15.74
N ALA A 569 -9.46 -15.68 -16.46
CA ALA A 569 -8.52 -16.67 -17.00
C ALA A 569 -7.80 -17.45 -15.88
N SER A 570 -7.39 -16.77 -14.80
CA SER A 570 -6.76 -17.42 -13.65
C SER A 570 -7.72 -18.35 -12.91
N GLU A 571 -8.98 -17.94 -12.72
CA GLU A 571 -10.00 -18.73 -12.03
C GLU A 571 -10.38 -19.98 -12.82
N ILE A 572 -10.63 -19.85 -14.13
CA ILE A 572 -10.93 -20.99 -15.01
C ILE A 572 -9.77 -22.00 -14.99
N ALA A 573 -8.52 -21.52 -15.11
CA ALA A 573 -7.34 -22.38 -15.08
C ALA A 573 -7.19 -23.09 -13.72
N PHE A 574 -7.45 -22.40 -12.60
CA PHE A 574 -7.37 -22.97 -11.27
C PHE A 574 -8.45 -24.03 -11.02
N ASN A 575 -9.72 -23.69 -11.23
CA ASN A 575 -10.84 -24.58 -10.95
C ASN A 575 -10.78 -25.86 -11.79
N ARG A 576 -10.47 -25.75 -13.08
CA ARG A 576 -10.31 -26.92 -13.96
C ARG A 576 -9.12 -27.79 -13.55
N PHE A 577 -8.00 -27.17 -13.16
CA PHE A 577 -6.83 -27.92 -12.75
C PHE A 577 -7.02 -28.61 -11.40
N ILE A 578 -7.64 -27.96 -10.41
CA ILE A 578 -7.84 -28.53 -9.07
C ILE A 578 -8.75 -29.76 -9.13
N ALA A 579 -9.84 -29.72 -9.90
CA ALA A 579 -10.70 -30.88 -10.11
C ALA A 579 -9.91 -32.07 -10.68
N LEU A 580 -9.11 -31.82 -11.73
CA LEU A 580 -8.23 -32.83 -12.33
C LEU A 580 -7.14 -33.31 -11.36
N TYR A 581 -6.59 -32.41 -10.55
CA TYR A 581 -5.49 -32.69 -9.63
C TYR A 581 -5.91 -33.59 -8.47
N TYR A 582 -7.09 -33.36 -7.89
CA TYR A 582 -7.60 -34.20 -6.81
C TYR A 582 -8.09 -35.57 -7.31
N ASP A 583 -8.71 -35.66 -8.49
CA ASP A 583 -9.00 -36.96 -9.13
C ASP A 583 -7.72 -37.75 -9.39
N PHE A 584 -6.67 -37.06 -9.86
CA PHE A 584 -5.36 -37.68 -10.05
C PHE A 584 -4.73 -38.14 -8.73
N ARG A 585 -4.77 -37.32 -7.66
CA ARG A 585 -4.25 -37.70 -6.33
C ARG A 585 -5.01 -38.88 -5.71
N TYR A 586 -6.30 -38.98 -5.96
CA TYR A 586 -7.12 -40.10 -5.49
C TYR A 586 -6.67 -41.42 -6.14
N ARG A 587 -6.47 -41.42 -7.46
CA ARG A 587 -6.08 -42.63 -8.19
C ARG A 587 -4.59 -42.97 -8.07
N ARG A 588 -3.70 -41.97 -7.90
CA ARG A 588 -2.26 -42.16 -8.08
C ARG A 588 -1.39 -41.41 -7.05
N GLY A 589 -0.37 -42.11 -6.54
CA GLY A 589 0.65 -41.58 -5.65
C GLY A 589 1.94 -41.06 -6.32
N ASP A 590 2.13 -41.29 -7.63
CA ASP A 590 3.34 -40.92 -8.38
C ASP A 590 3.27 -39.51 -9.01
N ASN A 591 4.43 -38.92 -9.31
CA ASN A 591 4.52 -37.60 -9.93
C ASN A 591 4.63 -37.71 -11.47
N THR A 592 3.67 -37.13 -12.20
CA THR A 592 3.63 -37.16 -13.67
C THR A 592 4.05 -35.85 -14.33
N LEU A 593 4.57 -35.92 -15.55
CA LEU A 593 4.99 -34.74 -16.32
C LEU A 593 3.82 -33.78 -16.60
N LEU A 594 2.65 -34.32 -17.01
CA LEU A 594 1.47 -33.53 -17.30
C LEU A 594 1.01 -32.72 -16.08
N VAL A 595 0.86 -33.38 -14.92
CA VAL A 595 0.47 -32.70 -13.68
C VAL A 595 1.55 -31.72 -13.26
N HIS A 596 2.83 -32.04 -13.42
CA HIS A 596 3.93 -31.12 -13.09
C HIS A 596 3.88 -29.82 -13.91
N VAL A 597 3.68 -29.92 -15.23
CA VAL A 597 3.61 -28.74 -16.12
C VAL A 597 2.35 -27.93 -15.84
N LEU A 598 1.18 -28.57 -15.79
CA LEU A 598 -0.08 -27.88 -15.50
C LEU A 598 -0.06 -27.23 -14.11
N LYS A 599 0.41 -27.94 -13.08
CA LYS A 599 0.57 -27.39 -11.73
C LYS A 599 1.51 -26.18 -11.72
N SER A 600 2.59 -26.22 -12.49
CA SER A 600 3.53 -25.09 -12.57
C SER A 600 2.90 -23.84 -13.18
N ILE A 601 2.16 -23.99 -14.28
CA ILE A 601 1.45 -22.89 -14.96
C ILE A 601 0.33 -22.36 -14.07
N THR A 602 -0.55 -23.24 -13.57
CA THR A 602 -1.68 -22.86 -12.73
C THR A 602 -1.20 -22.24 -11.41
N ALA A 603 -0.15 -22.78 -10.79
CA ALA A 603 0.43 -22.18 -9.59
C ALA A 603 1.03 -20.80 -9.86
N TRP A 604 1.62 -20.58 -11.04
CA TRP A 604 2.11 -19.26 -11.42
C TRP A 604 0.97 -18.25 -11.58
N LEU A 605 -0.10 -18.62 -12.31
CA LEU A 605 -1.31 -17.79 -12.47
C LEU A 605 -1.96 -17.49 -11.11
N TRP A 606 -2.18 -18.52 -10.30
CA TRP A 606 -2.78 -18.39 -8.97
C TRP A 606 -1.93 -17.53 -8.03
N LYS A 607 -0.60 -17.72 -7.99
CA LYS A 607 0.31 -16.88 -7.19
C LYS A 607 0.28 -15.43 -7.64
N ARG A 608 0.24 -15.17 -8.95
CA ARG A 608 0.09 -13.82 -9.50
C ARG A 608 -1.24 -13.21 -9.07
N ASN A 609 -2.33 -13.96 -9.19
CA ASN A 609 -3.67 -13.48 -8.82
C ASN A 609 -3.75 -13.16 -7.32
N ALA A 610 -3.30 -14.08 -6.46
CA ALA A 610 -3.24 -13.88 -5.02
C ALA A 610 -2.41 -12.64 -4.64
N ARG A 611 -1.26 -12.42 -5.27
CA ARG A 611 -0.44 -11.22 -5.03
C ARG A 611 -1.17 -9.93 -5.42
N ILE A 612 -1.92 -9.94 -6.52
CA ILE A 612 -2.68 -8.78 -6.99
C ILE A 612 -3.83 -8.47 -6.04
N TYR A 613 -4.60 -9.48 -5.61
CA TYR A 613 -5.66 -9.33 -4.62
C TYR A 613 -5.14 -8.90 -3.24
N ASN A 614 -3.99 -9.41 -2.80
CA ASN A 614 -3.41 -9.00 -1.53
C ASN A 614 -2.89 -7.56 -1.57
N LYS A 615 -2.34 -7.11 -2.71
CA LYS A 615 -1.77 -5.77 -2.85
C LYS A 615 -2.79 -4.68 -3.18
N TYR A 616 -3.76 -4.99 -4.03
CA TYR A 616 -4.72 -4.02 -4.58
C TYR A 616 -6.17 -4.29 -4.16
N GLY A 617 -6.41 -5.29 -3.31
CA GLY A 617 -7.74 -5.65 -2.83
C GLY A 617 -8.19 -4.80 -1.64
N TYR A 618 -9.49 -4.50 -1.60
CA TYR A 618 -10.15 -3.82 -0.48
C TYR A 618 -11.60 -4.31 -0.36
N SER A 619 -12.12 -4.38 0.87
CA SER A 619 -13.52 -4.65 1.19
C SER A 619 -14.21 -3.38 1.66
N ILE A 620 -15.50 -3.25 1.35
CA ILE A 620 -16.33 -2.15 1.85
C ILE A 620 -17.18 -2.68 3.00
N VAL A 621 -16.99 -2.10 4.18
CA VAL A 621 -17.80 -2.38 5.36
C VAL A 621 -18.83 -1.27 5.49
N LYS A 622 -20.11 -1.63 5.51
CA LYS A 622 -21.20 -0.69 5.79
C LYS A 622 -21.35 -0.61 7.30
N VAL A 623 -21.21 0.61 7.83
CA VAL A 623 -21.21 0.86 9.26
C VAL A 623 -22.28 1.86 9.60
N GLU A 624 -23.01 1.59 10.66
CA GLU A 624 -23.98 2.49 11.27
C GLU A 624 -23.34 3.10 12.49
N LYS A 625 -23.22 4.43 12.48
CA LYS A 625 -22.70 5.20 13.60
C LYS A 625 -23.89 5.69 14.43
N GLU A 626 -23.86 5.40 15.72
CA GLU A 626 -24.86 5.85 16.69
C GLU A 626 -24.17 6.36 17.95
N ARG A 627 -24.84 7.23 18.71
CA ARG A 627 -24.35 7.62 20.04
C ARG A 627 -24.56 6.46 21.01
N GLY A 628 -23.72 6.38 22.04
CA GLY A 628 -23.78 5.34 23.06
C GLY A 628 -25.13 5.17 23.77
N THR A 629 -25.93 6.24 23.83
CA THR A 629 -27.27 6.22 24.45
C THR A 629 -28.33 5.48 23.62
N MET A 630 -28.08 5.25 22.33
CA MET A 630 -29.00 4.61 21.36
C MET A 630 -30.34 5.32 21.12
N ASP A 631 -30.44 6.61 21.45
CA ASP A 631 -31.67 7.39 21.26
C ASP A 631 -31.71 8.12 19.89
N GLY A 632 -30.63 8.03 19.11
CA GLY A 632 -30.40 8.83 17.91
C GLY A 632 -30.67 8.09 16.60
N LYS A 633 -30.83 8.83 15.50
CA LYS A 633 -30.85 8.22 14.16
C LYS A 633 -29.45 7.71 13.80
N ALA A 634 -29.36 6.44 13.43
CA ALA A 634 -28.11 5.84 12.96
C ALA A 634 -27.63 6.50 11.65
N GLU A 635 -26.38 6.97 11.64
CA GLU A 635 -25.73 7.50 10.45
C GLU A 635 -25.05 6.39 9.65
N ASN A 636 -25.52 6.17 8.43
CA ASN A 636 -24.92 5.22 7.51
C ASN A 636 -23.62 5.76 6.90
N LYS A 637 -22.50 5.08 7.14
CA LYS A 637 -21.19 5.38 6.55
C LYS A 637 -20.59 4.14 5.91
N LYS A 638 -19.55 4.36 5.10
CA LYS A 638 -18.75 3.30 4.45
C LYS A 638 -17.34 3.36 5.00
N TYR A 639 -16.86 2.24 5.51
CA TYR A 639 -15.48 2.04 5.93
C TYR A 639 -14.77 1.11 4.95
N PHE A 640 -13.50 1.36 4.65
CA PHE A 640 -12.76 0.60 3.64
C PHE A 640 -11.66 -0.24 4.30
N LEU A 641 -11.79 -1.56 4.31
CA LEU A 641 -10.72 -2.45 4.80
C LEU A 641 -9.79 -2.80 3.64
N MET A 642 -8.52 -2.41 3.72
CA MET A 642 -7.57 -2.61 2.62
C MET A 642 -6.61 -3.75 2.94
N ASN A 643 -6.56 -4.75 2.06
CA ASN A 643 -5.88 -6.01 2.35
C ASN A 643 -4.39 -5.81 2.63
N TYR A 644 -3.73 -4.96 1.84
CA TYR A 644 -2.30 -4.72 1.96
C TYR A 644 -1.91 -4.03 3.27
N LYS A 645 -2.81 -3.20 3.82
CA LYS A 645 -2.61 -2.51 5.09
C LYS A 645 -2.76 -3.48 6.26
N ILE A 646 -3.83 -4.28 6.24
CA ILE A 646 -4.31 -5.08 7.37
C ILE A 646 -3.71 -6.50 7.39
N TYR A 647 -3.79 -7.24 6.28
CA TYR A 647 -3.44 -8.66 6.25
C TYR A 647 -1.95 -8.91 5.99
N ARG A 648 -1.10 -7.91 6.24
CA ARG A 648 0.36 -8.03 6.14
C ARG A 648 0.97 -8.59 7.43
N ASN A 649 0.31 -9.56 8.07
CA ASN A 649 0.60 -10.03 9.43
C ASN A 649 0.63 -8.85 10.43
N ARG A 650 -0.41 -8.00 10.41
CA ARG A 650 -0.57 -6.92 11.38
C ARG A 650 -1.05 -7.42 12.73
N PHE A 651 -1.96 -8.37 12.72
CA PHE A 651 -2.52 -8.99 13.91
C PHE A 651 -2.97 -10.40 13.52
N THR A 652 -3.25 -11.21 14.51
CA THR A 652 -3.83 -12.54 14.36
C THR A 652 -5.26 -12.50 14.91
N THR A 653 -6.20 -13.16 14.24
CA THR A 653 -7.60 -13.17 14.69
C THR A 653 -7.81 -14.06 15.92
N ASP A 654 -6.87 -14.98 16.16
CA ASP A 654 -6.87 -15.98 17.21
C ASP A 654 -6.02 -15.53 18.41
N CYS A 655 -6.31 -14.36 18.97
CA CYS A 655 -5.52 -13.76 20.06
C CYS A 655 -5.37 -14.65 21.30
N PHE A 656 -6.28 -15.60 21.50
CA PHE A 656 -6.31 -16.53 22.64
C PHE A 656 -5.97 -17.99 22.25
N SER A 657 -5.46 -18.25 21.04
CA SER A 657 -5.18 -19.63 20.61
C SER A 657 -4.15 -20.33 21.51
N ASP A 658 -3.13 -19.62 21.97
CA ASP A 658 -2.10 -20.18 22.86
C ASP A 658 -2.66 -20.66 24.21
N TYR A 659 -3.69 -19.98 24.74
CA TYR A 659 -4.40 -20.45 25.94
C TYR A 659 -5.09 -21.80 25.70
N PHE A 660 -5.77 -21.96 24.56
CA PHE A 660 -6.42 -23.23 24.21
C PHE A 660 -5.40 -24.32 23.84
N ASN A 661 -4.28 -23.95 23.23
CA ASN A 661 -3.18 -24.88 22.93
C ASN A 661 -2.57 -25.42 24.23
N ASP A 662 -2.34 -24.56 25.22
CA ASP A 662 -1.86 -24.98 26.54
C ASP A 662 -2.86 -25.94 27.22
N LEU A 663 -4.16 -25.61 27.21
CA LEU A 663 -5.21 -26.49 27.75
C LEU A 663 -5.24 -27.85 27.03
N ALA A 664 -5.21 -27.85 25.70
CA ALA A 664 -5.22 -29.07 24.89
C ALA A 664 -3.95 -29.92 25.11
N SER A 665 -2.79 -29.28 25.25
CA SER A 665 -1.51 -29.98 25.47
C SER A 665 -1.43 -30.73 26.80
N LYS A 666 -2.23 -30.31 27.79
CA LYS A 666 -2.34 -30.96 29.09
C LYS A 666 -3.23 -32.20 29.07
N THR A 667 -3.97 -32.44 27.99
CA THR A 667 -4.85 -33.59 27.83
C THR A 667 -4.20 -34.69 26.99
N SER A 668 -4.36 -35.95 27.39
CA SER A 668 -3.87 -37.12 26.64
C SER A 668 -4.93 -37.72 25.71
N VAL A 669 -6.04 -37.02 25.50
CA VAL A 669 -7.26 -37.51 24.86
C VAL A 669 -7.54 -36.64 23.64
N GLY A 670 -7.68 -37.24 22.47
CA GLY A 670 -8.06 -36.56 21.23
C GLY A 670 -9.52 -36.82 20.86
N LEU A 671 -10.00 -36.18 19.78
CA LEU A 671 -11.37 -36.41 19.28
C LEU A 671 -11.65 -37.89 18.93
N MET A 672 -10.63 -38.65 18.55
CA MET A 672 -10.76 -40.09 18.23
C MET A 672 -11.09 -40.96 19.45
N ASP A 673 -10.85 -40.44 20.65
CA ASP A 673 -11.12 -41.13 21.90
C ASP A 673 -12.51 -40.77 22.47
N TYR A 674 -13.23 -39.85 21.81
CA TYR A 674 -14.56 -39.43 22.24
C TYR A 674 -15.56 -40.50 21.84
N ILE A 675 -16.49 -40.83 22.74
CA ILE A 675 -17.53 -41.82 22.47
C ILE A 675 -18.46 -41.29 21.38
N GLU A 676 -18.56 -42.01 20.26
CA GLU A 676 -19.53 -41.71 19.20
C GLU A 676 -20.92 -42.23 19.59
N TYR A 677 -21.97 -41.55 19.13
CA TYR A 677 -23.33 -42.06 19.29
C TYR A 677 -23.50 -43.35 18.49
N THR A 678 -24.11 -44.35 19.12
CA THR A 678 -24.32 -45.68 18.51
C THR A 678 -25.34 -45.66 17.36
N THR A 679 -26.33 -44.76 17.41
CA THR A 679 -27.39 -44.63 16.38
C THR A 679 -27.77 -43.18 16.15
N GLU A 680 -28.65 -42.92 15.17
CA GLU A 680 -29.17 -41.57 14.87
C GLU A 680 -29.88 -40.89 16.05
N LYS A 681 -30.46 -41.70 16.97
CA LYS A 681 -31.12 -41.20 18.18
C LYS A 681 -30.29 -41.53 19.41
N ALA A 682 -29.87 -40.50 20.14
CA ALA A 682 -29.17 -40.66 21.40
C ALA A 682 -30.02 -41.45 22.41
N SER A 683 -29.43 -42.52 22.95
CA SER A 683 -29.98 -43.27 24.09
C SER A 683 -29.91 -42.42 25.37
N VAL A 684 -30.69 -42.80 26.39
CA VAL A 684 -30.71 -42.09 27.68
C VAL A 684 -29.32 -42.06 28.34
N SER A 685 -28.55 -43.15 28.23
CA SER A 685 -27.18 -43.21 28.76
C SER A 685 -26.23 -42.26 28.02
N GLU A 686 -26.35 -42.16 26.70
CA GLU A 686 -25.53 -41.24 25.89
C GLU A 686 -25.93 -39.78 26.17
N LEU A 687 -27.22 -39.48 26.37
CA LEU A 687 -27.71 -38.16 26.79
C LEU A 687 -27.12 -37.76 28.15
N LYS A 688 -27.11 -38.67 29.13
CA LYS A 688 -26.52 -38.43 30.45
C LYS A 688 -24.99 -38.24 30.38
N ALA A 689 -24.31 -38.92 29.47
CA ALA A 689 -22.86 -38.78 29.26
C ALA A 689 -22.43 -37.40 28.72
N GLN A 690 -23.36 -36.58 28.20
CA GLN A 690 -23.05 -35.23 27.69
C GLN A 690 -22.65 -34.24 28.79
N ASN A 691 -22.98 -34.52 30.05
CA ASN A 691 -22.85 -33.56 31.17
C ASN A 691 -23.54 -32.20 30.91
N SER A 692 -24.62 -32.20 30.13
CA SER A 692 -25.36 -30.99 29.75
C SER A 692 -26.23 -30.48 30.91
N TYR A 693 -26.17 -29.17 31.20
CA TYR A 693 -27.05 -28.55 32.19
C TYR A 693 -28.54 -28.76 31.90
N PHE A 694 -28.93 -28.75 30.63
CA PHE A 694 -30.32 -28.95 30.22
C PHE A 694 -30.78 -30.39 30.48
N ILE A 695 -30.00 -31.38 30.04
CA ILE A 695 -30.32 -32.80 30.25
C ILE A 695 -30.29 -33.13 31.75
N ASN A 696 -29.27 -32.66 32.47
CA ASN A 696 -29.19 -32.83 33.91
C ASN A 696 -30.36 -32.14 34.63
N GLY A 697 -30.85 -31.00 34.13
CA GLY A 697 -32.04 -30.34 34.65
C GLY A 697 -33.31 -31.18 34.46
N LEU A 698 -33.51 -31.79 33.29
CA LEU A 698 -34.66 -32.66 33.01
C LEU A 698 -34.72 -33.90 33.91
N TYR A 699 -33.57 -34.40 34.37
CA TYR A 699 -33.49 -35.59 35.24
C TYR A 699 -33.26 -35.25 36.73
N ARG A 700 -33.03 -33.98 37.08
CA ARG A 700 -32.84 -33.54 38.49
C ARG A 700 -34.15 -33.36 39.25
N ASP A 701 -35.25 -33.10 38.54
CA ASP A 701 -36.57 -32.96 39.16
C ASP A 701 -37.21 -34.33 39.54
N GLU A 702 -36.55 -35.45 39.22
CA GLU A 702 -36.98 -36.81 39.63
C GLU A 702 -36.32 -37.29 40.94
N GLU A 703 -35.38 -36.56 41.53
CA GLU A 703 -34.68 -36.90 42.79
C GLU A 703 -35.08 -36.02 43.99
N VAL A 704 -36.36 -35.63 44.10
CA VAL A 704 -36.95 -35.07 45.34
C VAL A 704 -38.02 -36.00 45.91
#